data_AF-A0A1F6GEQ3-F1
#
_entry.id   AF-A0A1F6GEQ3-F1
#
_cell.length_a   1.000
_cell.length_b   1.000
_cell.length_c   1.000
_cell.angle_alpha   90.00
_cell.angle_beta   90.00
_cell.angle_gamma   90.00
#
_symmetry.space_group_name_H-M   'P 1'
#
loop_
_entity.id
_entity.type
_entity.pdbx_description
1 polymer ?
#
loop_
_entity_poly.entity_id
_entity_poly.type
_entity_poly.pdbx_seq_one_letter_code
_entity_poly.pdbx_strand_id
1 'polypeptide(L)'
;MGLFSKTPTKKAAPPTKPAQPKGLESLFEEPVALPPELRDRLDKEIKKGKDLFEKYNKNRLELAFGSFDEPMKHALYDIIYILHTNDPSLNGITYTTTEVVDYKEKEVSHVADLFVEGAPAGVVGLDLLPDFIKTDCDEHLNKTFGHGLGPAPEHCPIIGIFSIGSIGTVGHKHLASDLDLQVVFRINPFLVPKTDLTNEAISKLMLAAHKILGAKVQRANKVTPVQLKKNPELEAKINQLAKQKLCEAYPLLSKQFVTKQVNLTQKLAETPNPKFRNKIVQEVIQLYALAGKRVIKKQMEEGEAALRLKIARLQSYCEERYPTAEIYLFPMRDEDMINGRFGSTLESKESSGSAYELILTYDTLMPGVFFTPVAPSHFMFGANTNNSPLYHQAMDFLRFGVLDDLAGDLKRGIADHGPTPDLSEEYVGRHNGAIYWEAFKGSSGNLPKALMNLSRYETLLFDKTRKTMIQLIKRPEYLESLVTRLPTGPWAEAFLPNQILTIEKTFPNLAYDPWWLRYKVLKIAYCERGLITTIDETAALEMSRVLDLAFALHVRISDVFARPGTPLELTTHREKVLAKFLEKAFPEGGRKRKQLDMIFIGETDAVNRFEEDMRVMFEACIDRIEKRFHEIGVTSEKDTNEEFKIWYHYYKKNFHPQPNVVQPSILTHLKVPRGRVLTGFDKEKGWFFKAFQKTSSKNFGKEAQIAHLPEETLLVERVGFLKGLAYCLLNGYYGLLNQGTLKETFTSLELIRTQIDLGSELDNDYAHVQPDQIEKLARLILQLFPAQKIDYRSCLKKEMHLTEVLICFNLLRFGQISILFRNSLGSLMVEEFTIDKFRKQSKRYHEAYKECFADPALELHLQNMIRDYHIDVNRVKLGAWVNHNSFETQHNISALSRKEQDLNREFRKSLVERLAPESLAPSKTTFETPGALQKVLFGAALVAAIDGGIANKEYTVCNQYLEEHWNPSWGDSEEGFTQVLKNLQSFFSVGSSLLRKNIADRAQEMVLTLTIEQQRELIRLMDKTALFEEKNQANKLEVVRVFKVALDLE
;
A
#
# COMPACT_ATOMS: atom_id res chain seq x y z
N MET A 1 31.35 -81.26 -39.49
CA MET A 1 30.05 -80.87 -40.09
C MET A 1 30.12 -79.35 -40.24
N GLY A 2 30.49 -78.78 -41.40
CA GLY A 2 29.61 -78.51 -42.56
C GLY A 2 28.57 -77.45 -42.19
N LEU A 3 28.42 -76.26 -42.77
CA LEU A 3 28.64 -75.78 -44.14
C LEU A 3 28.66 -74.23 -44.19
N PHE A 4 29.30 -73.69 -45.23
CA PHE A 4 29.38 -72.28 -45.65
C PHE A 4 28.04 -71.67 -46.12
N SER A 5 27.83 -70.35 -45.97
CA SER A 5 27.43 -69.48 -47.11
C SER A 5 27.61 -67.96 -46.87
N LYS A 6 28.39 -67.35 -47.78
CA LYS A 6 28.29 -66.04 -48.48
C LYS A 6 27.83 -64.75 -47.77
N THR A 7 28.76 -63.80 -47.76
CA THR A 7 28.58 -62.34 -47.67
C THR A 7 27.71 -61.76 -48.80
N PRO A 8 27.04 -60.62 -48.53
CA PRO A 8 27.01 -59.52 -49.48
C PRO A 8 27.68 -58.27 -48.88
N THR A 9 28.69 -57.78 -49.60
CA THR A 9 29.30 -56.46 -49.45
C THR A 9 28.23 -55.36 -49.48
N LYS A 10 28.05 -54.63 -48.37
CA LYS A 10 27.32 -53.35 -48.37
C LYS A 10 28.11 -52.32 -49.19
N LYS A 11 27.48 -51.82 -50.26
CA LYS A 11 27.92 -50.63 -51.00
C LYS A 11 28.14 -49.47 -50.01
N ALA A 12 29.29 -48.81 -50.14
CA ALA A 12 29.54 -47.54 -49.48
C ALA A 12 28.41 -46.55 -49.79
N ALA A 13 27.90 -45.88 -48.76
CA ALA A 13 26.97 -44.77 -48.90
C ALA A 13 27.61 -43.68 -49.78
N PRO A 14 26.85 -43.02 -50.67
CA PRO A 14 27.38 -41.92 -51.46
C PRO A 14 27.86 -40.80 -50.52
N PRO A 15 28.90 -40.04 -50.91
CA PRO A 15 29.39 -38.94 -50.10
C PRO A 15 28.23 -37.99 -49.79
N THR A 16 28.01 -37.76 -48.49
CA THR A 16 27.10 -36.74 -47.98
C THR A 16 27.32 -35.44 -48.75
N LYS A 17 26.23 -34.89 -49.31
CA LYS A 17 26.19 -33.54 -49.88
C LYS A 17 27.02 -32.59 -49.01
N PRO A 18 27.83 -31.69 -49.57
CA PRO A 18 28.48 -30.65 -48.78
C PRO A 18 27.40 -29.93 -47.98
N ALA A 19 27.59 -29.88 -46.66
CA ALA A 19 26.67 -29.18 -45.76
C ALA A 19 26.42 -27.78 -46.31
N GLN A 20 25.15 -27.38 -46.40
CA GLN A 20 24.81 -26.01 -46.78
C GLN A 20 25.63 -25.04 -45.91
N PRO A 21 26.17 -23.95 -46.49
CA PRO A 21 26.89 -22.96 -45.72
C PRO A 21 25.95 -22.42 -44.64
N LYS A 22 26.22 -22.76 -43.37
CA LYS A 22 25.44 -22.25 -42.25
C LYS A 22 25.58 -20.72 -42.22
N GLY A 23 24.47 -20.01 -41.98
CA GLY A 23 24.48 -18.55 -41.84
C GLY A 23 25.07 -18.11 -40.50
N LEU A 24 24.92 -16.82 -40.17
CA LEU A 24 25.44 -16.24 -38.92
C LEU A 24 24.90 -16.94 -37.65
N GLU A 25 23.76 -17.63 -37.74
CA GLU A 25 23.20 -18.43 -36.65
C GLU A 25 24.15 -19.53 -36.14
N SER A 26 25.03 -20.05 -37.00
CA SER A 26 26.06 -21.04 -36.59
C SER A 26 27.07 -20.49 -35.61
N LEU A 27 27.29 -19.17 -35.62
CA LEU A 27 28.20 -18.52 -34.68
C LEU A 27 27.67 -18.56 -33.25
N PHE A 28 26.45 -19.01 -33.00
CA PHE A 28 25.86 -19.13 -31.68
C PHE A 28 25.73 -20.59 -31.22
N GLU A 29 26.27 -21.55 -31.98
CA GLU A 29 26.32 -22.97 -31.58
C GLU A 29 27.51 -23.30 -30.68
N GLU A 30 28.56 -22.47 -30.71
CA GLU A 30 29.77 -22.65 -29.91
C GLU A 30 29.83 -21.66 -28.74
N PRO A 31 30.47 -22.00 -27.62
CA PRO A 31 30.73 -21.05 -26.54
C PRO A 31 31.54 -19.83 -26.99
N VAL A 32 31.34 -18.69 -26.32
CA VAL A 32 32.18 -17.52 -26.52
C VAL A 32 33.58 -17.74 -25.95
N ALA A 33 34.63 -17.33 -26.67
CA ALA A 33 36.00 -17.49 -26.18
C ALA A 33 36.32 -16.44 -25.11
N LEU A 34 36.38 -16.85 -23.84
CA LEU A 34 36.79 -16.00 -22.71
C LEU A 34 38.24 -16.29 -22.28
N PRO A 35 38.96 -15.30 -21.72
CA PRO A 35 40.21 -15.57 -21.02
C PRO A 35 39.99 -16.60 -19.89
N PRO A 36 40.91 -17.56 -19.66
CA PRO A 36 40.74 -18.60 -18.65
C PRO A 36 40.44 -18.06 -17.26
N GLU A 37 41.16 -17.03 -16.82
CA GLU A 37 40.95 -16.39 -15.51
C GLU A 37 39.54 -15.80 -15.35
N LEU A 38 39.01 -15.19 -16.41
CA LEU A 38 37.66 -14.63 -16.42
C LEU A 38 36.61 -15.74 -16.37
N ARG A 39 36.85 -16.82 -17.12
CA ARG A 39 35.98 -17.99 -17.18
C ARG A 39 35.87 -18.65 -15.80
N ASP A 40 37.01 -18.94 -15.17
CA ASP A 40 37.08 -19.57 -13.85
C ASP A 40 36.45 -18.69 -12.77
N ARG A 41 36.65 -17.37 -12.86
CA ARG A 41 36.02 -16.41 -11.96
C ARG A 41 34.49 -16.43 -12.10
N LEU A 42 33.97 -16.35 -13.33
CA LEU A 42 32.52 -16.36 -13.58
C LEU A 42 31.87 -17.67 -13.12
N ASP A 43 32.50 -18.82 -13.40
CA ASP A 43 32.03 -20.13 -12.92
C ASP A 43 31.90 -20.17 -11.38
N LYS A 44 32.95 -19.71 -10.69
CA LYS A 44 32.97 -19.66 -9.22
C LYS A 44 31.94 -18.68 -8.65
N GLU A 45 31.81 -17.50 -9.26
CA GLU A 45 30.81 -16.51 -8.84
C GLU A 45 29.39 -17.06 -8.99
N ILE A 46 29.06 -17.63 -10.15
CA ILE A 46 27.74 -18.20 -10.46
C ILE A 46 27.37 -19.32 -9.48
N LYS A 47 28.26 -20.30 -9.28
CA LYS A 47 28.01 -21.41 -8.35
C LYS A 47 27.76 -20.91 -6.93
N LYS A 48 28.65 -20.06 -6.43
CA LYS A 48 28.52 -19.47 -5.08
C LYS A 48 27.25 -18.64 -4.94
N GLY A 49 26.90 -17.87 -5.97
CA GLY A 49 25.71 -17.02 -5.99
C GLY A 49 24.42 -17.83 -5.98
N LYS A 50 24.36 -18.90 -6.78
CA LYS A 50 23.24 -19.84 -6.83
C LYS A 50 23.02 -20.53 -5.48
N ASP A 51 24.06 -21.14 -4.93
CA ASP A 51 24.00 -21.84 -3.63
C ASP A 51 23.54 -20.90 -2.50
N LEU A 52 24.04 -19.65 -2.50
CA LEU A 52 23.64 -18.63 -1.53
C LEU A 52 22.16 -18.28 -1.69
N PHE A 53 21.68 -18.02 -2.90
CA PHE A 53 20.30 -17.63 -3.15
C PHE A 53 19.32 -18.76 -2.81
N GLU A 54 19.61 -20.00 -3.20
CA GLU A 54 18.76 -21.15 -2.91
C GLU A 54 18.62 -21.35 -1.40
N LYS A 55 19.74 -21.30 -0.65
CA LYS A 55 19.72 -21.38 0.81
C LYS A 55 18.96 -20.20 1.42
N TYR A 56 19.24 -18.99 0.96
CA TYR A 56 18.57 -17.77 1.42
C TYR A 56 17.05 -17.89 1.23
N ASN A 57 16.60 -18.12 -0.01
CA ASN A 57 15.19 -18.10 -0.34
C ASN A 57 14.42 -19.26 0.29
N LYS A 58 15.01 -20.46 0.37
CA LYS A 58 14.40 -21.61 1.06
C LYS A 58 14.09 -21.29 2.52
N ASN A 59 15.08 -20.77 3.27
CA ASN A 59 14.87 -20.39 4.67
C ASN A 59 13.76 -19.34 4.81
N ARG A 60 13.66 -18.41 3.86
CA ARG A 60 12.67 -17.33 3.86
C ARG A 60 11.27 -17.85 3.57
N LEU A 61 11.14 -18.78 2.63
CA LEU A 61 9.89 -19.47 2.33
C LEU A 61 9.39 -20.28 3.53
N GLU A 62 10.26 -21.04 4.19
CA GLU A 62 9.90 -21.80 5.41
C GLU A 62 9.37 -20.87 6.51
N LEU A 63 10.02 -19.72 6.74
CA LEU A 63 9.55 -18.72 7.72
C LEU A 63 8.23 -18.05 7.30
N ALA A 64 8.06 -17.77 6.00
CA ALA A 64 6.84 -17.16 5.48
C ALA A 64 5.63 -18.12 5.62
N PHE A 65 5.74 -19.34 5.09
CA PHE A 65 4.67 -20.34 5.12
C PHE A 65 4.38 -20.88 6.52
N GLY A 66 5.37 -20.86 7.42
CA GLY A 66 5.15 -21.13 8.84
C GLY A 66 4.37 -20.03 9.57
N SER A 67 4.20 -18.86 8.97
CA SER A 67 3.48 -17.72 9.54
C SER A 67 2.19 -17.35 8.78
N PHE A 68 1.95 -17.90 7.59
CA PHE A 68 0.72 -17.67 6.83
C PHE A 68 -0.42 -18.49 7.41
N ASP A 69 -1.61 -17.88 7.46
CA ASP A 69 -2.86 -18.60 7.65
C ASP A 69 -3.30 -19.27 6.34
N GLU A 70 -4.32 -20.12 6.40
CA GLU A 70 -4.82 -20.82 5.22
C GLU A 70 -5.32 -19.87 4.11
N PRO A 71 -6.14 -18.84 4.40
CA PRO A 71 -6.58 -17.90 3.37
C PRO A 71 -5.43 -17.26 2.59
N MET A 72 -4.35 -16.84 3.27
CA MET A 72 -3.21 -16.24 2.59
C MET A 72 -2.44 -17.25 1.73
N LYS A 73 -2.29 -18.50 2.17
CA LYS A 73 -1.68 -19.57 1.35
C LYS A 73 -2.50 -19.87 0.10
N HIS A 74 -3.80 -20.10 0.27
CA HIS A 74 -4.73 -20.42 -0.83
C HIS A 74 -4.79 -19.28 -1.85
N ALA A 75 -4.85 -18.03 -1.40
CA ALA A 75 -4.82 -16.88 -2.29
C ALA A 75 -3.51 -16.81 -3.09
N LEU A 76 -2.36 -17.06 -2.46
CA LEU A 76 -1.08 -17.13 -3.18
C LEU A 76 -1.05 -18.27 -4.22
N TYR A 77 -1.62 -19.43 -3.91
CA TYR A 77 -1.73 -20.56 -4.86
C TYR A 77 -2.62 -20.20 -6.06
N ASP A 78 -3.79 -19.61 -5.81
CA ASP A 78 -4.68 -19.11 -6.86
C ASP A 78 -3.97 -18.10 -7.75
N ILE A 79 -3.23 -17.15 -7.16
CA ILE A 79 -2.44 -16.14 -7.90
C ILE A 79 -1.41 -16.79 -8.81
N ILE A 80 -0.60 -17.73 -8.28
CA ILE A 80 0.42 -18.44 -9.05
C ILE A 80 -0.24 -19.19 -10.22
N TYR A 81 -1.33 -19.91 -9.95
CA TYR A 81 -2.04 -20.69 -10.96
C TYR A 81 -2.66 -19.82 -12.04
N ILE A 82 -3.43 -18.79 -11.69
CA ILE A 82 -4.11 -17.90 -12.65
C ILE A 82 -3.09 -17.12 -13.49
N LEU A 83 -1.92 -16.76 -12.96
CA LEU A 83 -0.83 -16.18 -13.76
C LEU A 83 -0.15 -17.21 -14.67
N HIS A 84 -0.14 -18.48 -14.27
CA HIS A 84 0.47 -19.57 -15.02
C HIS A 84 -0.39 -20.06 -16.19
N THR A 85 -1.71 -20.08 -16.06
CA THR A 85 -2.66 -20.54 -17.09
C THR A 85 -3.52 -19.41 -17.65
N ASN A 86 -3.91 -19.46 -18.92
CA ASN A 86 -4.93 -18.59 -19.50
C ASN A 86 -5.96 -19.41 -20.27
N ASP A 87 -6.57 -20.36 -19.57
CA ASP A 87 -7.55 -21.28 -20.16
C ASP A 87 -8.96 -20.65 -20.22
N PRO A 88 -9.73 -20.85 -21.31
CA PRO A 88 -11.12 -20.37 -21.40
C PRO A 88 -12.04 -20.85 -20.27
N SER A 89 -11.72 -21.95 -19.59
CA SER A 89 -12.43 -22.43 -18.39
C SER A 89 -12.33 -21.47 -17.19
N LEU A 90 -11.39 -20.52 -17.21
CA LEU A 90 -11.29 -19.46 -16.21
C LEU A 90 -12.36 -18.36 -16.41
N ASN A 91 -13.16 -18.44 -17.47
CA ASN A 91 -14.30 -17.57 -17.68
C ASN A 91 -15.51 -18.04 -16.84
N GLY A 92 -16.06 -17.16 -16.01
CA GLY A 92 -17.26 -17.43 -15.23
C GLY A 92 -17.05 -18.43 -14.09
N ILE A 93 -15.86 -18.43 -13.46
CA ILE A 93 -15.58 -19.27 -12.30
C ILE A 93 -16.53 -18.90 -11.17
N THR A 94 -17.22 -19.91 -10.65
CA THR A 94 -18.08 -19.77 -9.47
C THR A 94 -17.30 -20.06 -8.20
N TYR A 95 -17.52 -19.24 -7.18
CA TYR A 95 -16.95 -19.47 -5.85
C TYR A 95 -17.89 -18.92 -4.79
N THR A 96 -17.76 -19.43 -3.56
CA THR A 96 -18.58 -18.99 -2.44
C THR A 96 -17.75 -18.19 -1.45
N THR A 97 -18.34 -17.13 -0.93
CA THR A 97 -17.83 -16.40 0.23
C THR A 97 -18.85 -16.51 1.37
N THR A 98 -18.44 -16.16 2.58
CA THR A 98 -19.34 -16.08 3.73
C THR A 98 -19.57 -14.61 4.06
N GLU A 99 -20.80 -14.16 3.93
CA GLU A 99 -21.22 -12.84 4.40
C GLU A 99 -22.03 -12.98 5.68
N VAL A 100 -21.85 -12.04 6.62
CA VAL A 100 -22.66 -11.95 7.82
C VAL A 100 -23.86 -11.05 7.52
N VAL A 101 -25.03 -11.66 7.36
CA VAL A 101 -26.31 -10.94 7.18
C VAL A 101 -27.20 -11.28 8.36
N ASP A 102 -27.67 -10.26 9.09
CA ASP A 102 -28.53 -10.42 10.28
C ASP A 102 -27.95 -11.40 11.32
N TYR A 103 -26.64 -11.32 11.59
CA TYR A 103 -25.94 -12.18 12.56
C TYR A 103 -25.96 -13.68 12.22
N LYS A 104 -26.18 -14.01 10.94
CA LYS A 104 -26.05 -15.36 10.40
C LYS A 104 -25.06 -15.36 9.27
N GLU A 105 -24.16 -16.33 9.30
CA GLU A 105 -23.31 -16.65 8.16
C GLU A 105 -24.19 -17.16 7.03
N LYS A 106 -24.15 -16.43 5.92
CA LYS A 106 -24.81 -16.82 4.69
C LYS A 106 -23.75 -17.03 3.64
N GLU A 107 -23.76 -18.19 3.01
CA GLU A 107 -22.97 -18.42 1.81
C GLU A 107 -23.54 -17.57 0.67
N VAL A 108 -22.68 -16.77 0.07
CA VAL A 108 -22.98 -15.97 -1.12
C VAL A 108 -22.15 -16.51 -2.26
N SER A 109 -22.81 -16.81 -3.38
CA SER A 109 -22.14 -17.29 -4.59
C SER A 109 -21.77 -16.11 -5.48
N HIS A 110 -20.53 -16.09 -5.91
CA HIS A 110 -19.95 -15.09 -6.80
C HIS A 110 -19.53 -15.73 -8.11
N VAL A 111 -19.36 -14.92 -9.14
CA VAL A 111 -18.88 -15.32 -10.46
C VAL A 111 -17.75 -14.38 -10.86
N ALA A 112 -16.59 -14.91 -11.19
CA ALA A 112 -15.45 -14.14 -11.68
C ALA A 112 -15.06 -14.56 -13.10
N ASP A 113 -14.79 -13.57 -13.96
CA ASP A 113 -14.17 -13.80 -15.28
C ASP A 113 -12.67 -13.51 -15.17
N LEU A 114 -11.88 -14.58 -15.10
CA LEU A 114 -10.42 -14.53 -14.95
C LEU A 114 -9.68 -14.83 -16.26
N PHE A 115 -10.40 -15.23 -17.31
CA PHE A 115 -9.85 -15.42 -18.64
C PHE A 115 -9.73 -14.07 -19.36
N VAL A 116 -8.59 -13.81 -20.01
CA VAL A 116 -8.45 -12.62 -20.85
C VAL A 116 -7.91 -13.06 -22.20
N GLU A 117 -8.72 -12.89 -23.26
CA GLU A 117 -8.33 -13.29 -24.60
C GLU A 117 -7.02 -12.62 -25.03
N GLY A 118 -6.08 -13.41 -25.55
CA GLY A 118 -4.77 -12.93 -25.98
C GLY A 118 -3.79 -12.59 -24.84
N ALA A 119 -4.17 -12.71 -23.57
CA ALA A 119 -3.25 -12.47 -22.46
C ALA A 119 -2.17 -13.56 -22.41
N PRO A 120 -0.88 -13.19 -22.35
CA PRO A 120 0.20 -14.15 -22.19
C PRO A 120 0.17 -14.73 -20.77
N ALA A 121 0.51 -16.01 -20.62
CA ALA A 121 0.54 -16.70 -19.33
C ALA A 121 1.72 -17.67 -19.24
N GLY A 122 2.09 -18.01 -18.02
CA GLY A 122 3.23 -18.88 -17.71
C GLY A 122 4.14 -18.22 -16.68
N VAL A 123 4.43 -18.96 -15.62
CA VAL A 123 5.30 -18.55 -14.52
C VAL A 123 6.56 -19.39 -14.53
N VAL A 124 7.72 -18.74 -14.52
CA VAL A 124 9.03 -19.41 -14.54
C VAL A 124 9.32 -20.08 -13.19
N GLY A 125 9.94 -21.27 -13.23
CA GLY A 125 10.54 -21.91 -12.05
C GLY A 125 9.56 -22.61 -11.11
N LEU A 126 8.31 -22.86 -11.52
CA LEU A 126 7.36 -23.62 -10.69
C LEU A 126 7.80 -25.07 -10.44
N ASP A 127 8.61 -25.63 -11.34
CA ASP A 127 9.26 -26.93 -11.20
C ASP A 127 10.30 -26.96 -10.07
N LEU A 128 10.81 -25.81 -9.66
CA LEU A 128 11.81 -25.64 -8.60
C LEU A 128 11.17 -25.32 -7.24
N LEU A 129 9.84 -25.31 -7.13
CA LEU A 129 9.14 -25.08 -5.86
C LEU A 129 9.52 -26.15 -4.82
N PRO A 130 9.76 -25.77 -3.56
CA PRO A 130 9.95 -26.73 -2.48
C PRO A 130 8.74 -27.67 -2.34
N ASP A 131 9.00 -28.96 -2.06
CA ASP A 131 7.96 -29.99 -1.98
C ASP A 131 6.81 -29.62 -1.04
N PHE A 132 7.12 -29.03 0.13
CA PHE A 132 6.11 -28.64 1.11
C PHE A 132 5.14 -27.56 0.60
N ILE A 133 5.55 -26.73 -0.36
CA ILE A 133 4.68 -25.74 -1.02
C ILE A 133 3.94 -26.41 -2.18
N LYS A 134 4.66 -27.20 -2.97
CA LYS A 134 4.12 -27.83 -4.18
C LYS A 134 2.97 -28.78 -3.87
N THR A 135 3.11 -29.63 -2.85
CA THR A 135 2.07 -30.58 -2.45
C THR A 135 0.80 -29.87 -1.98
N ASP A 136 0.93 -28.89 -1.10
CA ASP A 136 -0.19 -28.10 -0.56
C ASP A 136 -0.89 -27.29 -1.68
N CYS A 137 -0.09 -26.69 -2.57
CA CYS A 137 -0.58 -25.97 -3.75
C CYS A 137 -1.38 -26.90 -4.68
N ASP A 138 -0.81 -28.05 -5.08
CA ASP A 138 -1.49 -28.98 -5.97
C ASP A 138 -2.79 -29.53 -5.34
N GLU A 139 -2.81 -29.81 -4.03
CA GLU A 139 -4.02 -30.24 -3.33
C GLU A 139 -5.12 -29.18 -3.40
N HIS A 140 -4.80 -27.92 -3.08
CA HIS A 140 -5.73 -26.79 -3.15
C HIS A 140 -6.23 -26.53 -4.57
N LEU A 141 -5.34 -26.57 -5.56
CA LEU A 141 -5.70 -26.34 -6.97
C LEU A 141 -6.57 -27.47 -7.53
N ASN A 142 -6.29 -28.73 -7.20
CA ASN A 142 -7.17 -29.85 -7.57
C ASN A 142 -8.58 -29.68 -6.99
N LYS A 143 -8.68 -29.18 -5.76
CA LYS A 143 -9.97 -28.90 -5.11
C LYS A 143 -10.70 -27.71 -5.73
N THR A 144 -9.98 -26.65 -6.09
CA THR A 144 -10.56 -25.37 -6.52
C THR A 144 -10.81 -25.30 -8.02
N PHE A 145 -9.90 -25.81 -8.84
CA PHE A 145 -9.93 -25.73 -10.31
C PHE A 145 -10.02 -27.11 -10.99
N GLY A 146 -9.99 -28.21 -10.23
CA GLY A 146 -10.11 -29.57 -10.77
C GLY A 146 -8.81 -30.17 -11.31
N HIS A 147 -7.69 -29.43 -11.25
CA HIS A 147 -6.37 -29.92 -11.62
C HIS A 147 -5.25 -29.11 -10.94
N GLY A 148 -4.06 -29.70 -10.82
CA GLY A 148 -2.88 -29.04 -10.27
C GLY A 148 -2.16 -28.11 -11.25
N LEU A 149 -0.92 -27.73 -10.92
CA LEU A 149 -0.05 -26.98 -11.80
C LEU A 149 0.30 -27.81 -13.06
N GLY A 150 -0.15 -27.35 -14.23
CA GLY A 150 0.20 -27.94 -15.52
C GLY A 150 1.68 -27.75 -15.90
N PRO A 151 2.12 -28.33 -17.03
CA PRO A 151 3.47 -28.08 -17.53
C PRO A 151 3.65 -26.62 -17.92
N ALA A 152 4.84 -26.07 -17.67
CA ALA A 152 5.15 -24.70 -18.05
C ALA A 152 5.04 -24.51 -19.57
N PRO A 153 4.39 -23.42 -20.04
CA PRO A 153 4.43 -23.03 -21.44
C PRO A 153 5.86 -22.85 -21.94
N GLU A 154 6.08 -23.01 -23.25
CA GLU A 154 7.41 -22.84 -23.86
C GLU A 154 8.00 -21.45 -23.58
N HIS A 155 7.14 -20.42 -23.53
CA HIS A 155 7.48 -19.07 -23.12
C HIS A 155 6.66 -18.65 -21.89
N CYS A 156 7.34 -18.34 -20.79
CA CYS A 156 6.72 -17.87 -19.56
C CYS A 156 6.96 -16.35 -19.41
N PRO A 157 5.92 -15.51 -19.55
CA PRO A 157 6.05 -14.06 -19.42
C PRO A 157 6.29 -13.60 -17.96
N ILE A 158 5.84 -14.37 -16.96
CA ILE A 158 6.02 -14.01 -15.55
C ILE A 158 7.34 -14.59 -15.06
N ILE A 159 8.31 -13.72 -14.82
CA ILE A 159 9.68 -14.12 -14.46
C ILE A 159 9.95 -14.03 -12.96
N GLY A 160 9.04 -13.43 -12.18
CA GLY A 160 9.18 -13.34 -10.74
C GLY A 160 7.87 -12.99 -10.04
N ILE A 161 7.58 -13.70 -8.95
CA ILE A 161 6.58 -13.32 -7.95
C ILE A 161 7.28 -13.31 -6.59
N PHE A 162 7.37 -12.16 -5.95
CA PHE A 162 8.02 -12.03 -4.65
C PHE A 162 7.32 -10.97 -3.80
N SER A 163 7.37 -11.15 -2.48
CA SER A 163 6.85 -10.16 -1.55
C SER A 163 7.80 -8.96 -1.49
N ILE A 164 7.27 -7.75 -1.31
CA ILE A 164 8.06 -6.63 -0.79
C ILE A 164 7.78 -6.47 0.71
N GLY A 165 8.79 -6.06 1.49
CA GLY A 165 8.60 -5.77 2.93
C GLY A 165 9.02 -6.90 3.89
N SER A 166 8.17 -7.18 4.90
CA SER A 166 8.56 -7.95 6.09
C SER A 166 8.27 -9.46 6.03
N ILE A 167 7.64 -9.96 4.98
CA ILE A 167 7.27 -11.38 4.86
C ILE A 167 8.51 -12.28 4.96
N GLY A 168 8.39 -13.37 5.72
CA GLY A 168 9.48 -14.33 5.96
C GLY A 168 10.64 -13.81 6.82
N THR A 169 10.52 -12.62 7.44
CA THR A 169 11.52 -11.98 8.32
C THR A 169 11.14 -12.07 9.81
N VAL A 170 12.04 -11.65 10.70
CA VAL A 170 11.70 -11.34 12.12
C VAL A 170 10.63 -10.25 12.26
N GLY A 171 10.49 -9.38 11.26
CA GLY A 171 9.41 -8.41 11.13
C GLY A 171 8.09 -8.97 10.57
N HIS A 172 8.02 -10.24 10.18
CA HIS A 172 6.78 -10.87 9.70
C HIS A 172 5.81 -11.05 10.86
N LYS A 173 4.67 -10.35 10.81
CA LYS A 173 3.65 -10.33 11.86
C LYS A 173 2.52 -11.28 11.48
N HIS A 174 2.37 -12.38 12.21
CA HIS A 174 1.25 -13.29 12.01
C HIS A 174 -0.09 -12.53 12.09
N LEU A 175 -0.96 -12.75 11.08
CA LEU A 175 -2.29 -12.13 10.88
C LEU A 175 -2.33 -10.59 10.76
N ALA A 176 -1.18 -9.92 10.60
CA ALA A 176 -1.11 -8.46 10.54
C ALA A 176 -0.02 -7.94 9.59
N SER A 177 0.50 -8.81 8.73
CA SER A 177 1.37 -8.41 7.63
C SER A 177 0.63 -8.65 6.33
N ASP A 178 0.35 -7.56 5.64
CA ASP A 178 -0.19 -7.51 4.30
C ASP A 178 0.81 -8.19 3.34
N LEU A 179 0.29 -8.81 2.28
CA LEU A 179 1.12 -9.48 1.28
C LEU A 179 1.17 -8.63 0.00
N ASP A 180 2.13 -7.71 -0.03
CA ASP A 180 2.45 -6.92 -1.22
C ASP A 180 3.30 -7.76 -2.20
N LEU A 181 2.71 -8.22 -3.30
CA LEU A 181 3.38 -9.02 -4.31
C LEU A 181 3.77 -8.19 -5.52
N GLN A 182 5.06 -8.20 -5.83
CA GLN A 182 5.54 -7.71 -7.09
C GLN A 182 5.46 -8.83 -8.14
N VAL A 183 4.66 -8.60 -9.19
CA VAL A 183 4.56 -9.50 -10.34
C VAL A 183 5.45 -8.95 -11.45
N VAL A 184 6.66 -9.50 -11.56
CA VAL A 184 7.65 -9.09 -12.56
C VAL A 184 7.45 -9.89 -13.83
N PHE A 185 7.27 -9.18 -14.94
CA PHE A 185 7.00 -9.80 -16.23
C PHE A 185 7.90 -9.27 -17.35
N ARG A 186 8.05 -10.11 -18.37
CA ARG A 186 8.71 -9.81 -19.64
C ARG A 186 7.93 -10.44 -20.77
N ILE A 187 7.35 -9.61 -21.64
CA ILE A 187 6.53 -10.10 -22.77
C ILE A 187 7.40 -10.77 -23.84
N ASN A 188 8.60 -10.26 -24.10
CA ASN A 188 9.55 -10.87 -25.03
C ASN A 188 10.31 -12.04 -24.38
N PRO A 189 10.52 -13.18 -25.07
CA PRO A 189 11.36 -14.26 -24.56
C PRO A 189 12.76 -13.77 -24.13
N PHE A 190 13.26 -14.33 -23.02
CA PHE A 190 14.63 -14.05 -22.56
C PHE A 190 15.67 -14.60 -23.54
N LEU A 191 15.47 -15.84 -23.99
CA LEU A 191 16.35 -16.49 -24.95
C LEU A 191 16.00 -16.02 -26.36
N VAL A 192 17.04 -15.66 -27.13
CA VAL A 192 16.86 -15.26 -28.52
C VAL A 192 16.73 -16.51 -29.38
N PRO A 193 15.61 -16.70 -30.12
CA PRO A 193 15.43 -17.85 -30.99
C PRO A 193 16.50 -17.87 -32.10
N LYS A 194 17.02 -19.05 -32.45
CA LYS A 194 18.00 -19.18 -33.54
C LYS A 194 17.46 -18.70 -34.89
N THR A 195 16.15 -18.77 -35.10
CA THR A 195 15.46 -18.25 -36.29
C THR A 195 15.65 -16.73 -36.46
N ASP A 196 15.84 -16.01 -35.36
CA ASP A 196 16.06 -14.55 -35.35
C ASP A 196 17.53 -14.18 -35.62
N LEU A 197 18.42 -15.16 -35.67
CA LEU A 197 19.86 -14.99 -35.90
C LEU A 197 20.28 -15.35 -37.34
N THR A 198 19.31 -15.68 -38.20
CA THR A 198 19.55 -15.95 -39.61
C THR A 198 20.04 -14.70 -40.34
N ASN A 199 20.75 -14.88 -41.46
CA ASN A 199 21.19 -13.76 -42.30
C ASN A 199 20.02 -12.87 -42.75
N GLU A 200 18.83 -13.44 -42.99
CA GLU A 200 17.64 -12.67 -43.36
C GLU A 200 17.12 -11.84 -42.18
N ALA A 201 17.02 -12.43 -40.99
CA ALA A 201 16.60 -11.73 -39.78
C ALA A 201 17.57 -10.60 -39.42
N ILE A 202 18.88 -10.84 -39.46
CA ILE A 202 19.91 -9.82 -39.22
C ILE A 202 19.83 -8.70 -40.25
N SER A 203 19.56 -9.00 -41.53
CA SER A 203 19.33 -7.97 -42.55
C SER A 203 18.12 -7.08 -42.22
N LYS A 204 17.00 -7.67 -41.75
CA LYS A 204 15.83 -6.91 -41.28
C LYS A 204 16.18 -6.04 -40.07
N LEU A 205 16.97 -6.56 -39.13
CA LEU A 205 17.46 -5.78 -37.97
C LEU A 205 18.37 -4.63 -38.40
N MET A 206 19.27 -4.83 -39.37
CA MET A 206 20.12 -3.75 -39.93
C MET A 206 19.28 -2.63 -40.54
N LEU A 207 18.22 -2.97 -41.28
CA LEU A 207 17.28 -1.98 -41.83
C LEU A 207 16.52 -1.24 -40.73
N ALA A 208 16.09 -1.92 -39.68
CA ALA A 208 15.44 -1.30 -38.53
C ALA A 208 16.39 -0.37 -37.76
N ALA A 209 17.64 -0.80 -37.52
CA ALA A 209 18.69 0.00 -36.90
C ALA A 209 19.00 1.25 -37.73
N HIS A 210 19.09 1.13 -39.05
CA HIS A 210 19.25 2.27 -39.96
C HIS A 210 18.14 3.30 -39.77
N LYS A 211 16.86 2.86 -39.71
CA LYS A 211 15.71 3.75 -39.46
C LYS A 211 15.78 4.42 -38.07
N ILE A 212 16.22 3.69 -37.03
CA ILE A 212 16.39 4.25 -35.67
C ILE A 212 17.46 5.33 -35.66
N LEU A 213 18.62 5.04 -36.26
CA LEU A 213 19.73 5.99 -36.36
C LEU A 213 19.35 7.20 -37.23
N GLY A 214 18.59 6.99 -38.31
CA GLY A 214 18.02 8.07 -39.12
C GLY A 214 17.17 9.04 -38.30
N ALA A 215 16.25 8.52 -37.48
CA ALA A 215 15.44 9.34 -36.58
C ALA A 215 16.27 10.06 -35.49
N LYS A 216 17.38 9.47 -35.03
CA LYS A 216 18.31 10.14 -34.10
C LYS A 216 19.09 11.27 -34.79
N VAL A 217 19.61 11.01 -35.99
CA VAL A 217 20.33 12.01 -36.81
C VAL A 217 19.40 13.16 -37.19
N GLN A 218 18.17 12.86 -37.61
CA GLN A 218 17.14 13.85 -37.90
C GLN A 218 16.92 14.80 -36.70
N ARG A 219 16.72 14.25 -35.49
CA ARG A 219 16.54 15.03 -34.26
C ARG A 219 17.77 15.86 -33.91
N ALA A 220 18.96 15.28 -34.00
CA ALA A 220 20.22 15.98 -33.73
C ALA A 220 20.44 17.17 -34.69
N ASN A 221 19.97 17.07 -35.93
CA ASN A 221 20.03 18.14 -36.93
C ASN A 221 18.81 19.07 -36.90
N LYS A 222 17.91 18.92 -35.92
CA LYS A 222 16.68 19.72 -35.75
C LYS A 222 15.79 19.77 -37.01
N VAL A 223 15.76 18.68 -37.78
CA VAL A 223 14.97 18.59 -39.02
C VAL A 223 13.61 17.93 -38.75
N THR A 224 12.53 18.56 -39.17
CA THR A 224 11.18 18.01 -39.02
C THR A 224 10.84 17.00 -40.14
N PRO A 225 9.93 16.04 -39.90
CA PRO A 225 9.48 15.11 -40.95
C PRO A 225 8.90 15.82 -42.18
N VAL A 226 8.27 16.98 -41.98
CA VAL A 226 7.69 17.80 -43.05
C VAL A 226 8.78 18.42 -43.94
N GLN A 227 9.90 18.85 -43.34
CA GLN A 227 11.04 19.39 -44.10
C GLN A 227 11.73 18.31 -44.96
N LEU A 228 11.84 17.08 -44.46
CA LEU A 228 12.40 15.96 -45.23
C LEU A 228 11.54 15.64 -46.45
N LYS A 229 10.21 15.53 -46.28
CA LYS A 229 9.28 15.28 -47.39
C LYS A 229 9.31 16.36 -48.48
N LYS A 230 9.66 17.60 -48.12
CA LYS A 230 9.72 18.75 -49.05
C LYS A 230 11.09 18.96 -49.67
N ASN A 231 12.15 18.33 -49.14
CA ASN A 231 13.52 18.51 -49.62
C ASN A 231 14.22 17.13 -49.76
N PRO A 232 14.17 16.53 -50.96
CA PRO A 232 14.79 15.23 -51.24
C PRO A 232 16.30 15.20 -51.02
N GLU A 233 17.01 16.32 -51.23
CA GLU A 233 18.46 16.40 -50.98
C GLU A 233 18.78 16.34 -49.48
N LEU A 234 17.97 17.01 -48.66
CA LEU A 234 18.09 16.95 -47.21
C LEU A 234 17.77 15.54 -46.69
N GLU A 235 16.76 14.88 -47.26
CA GLU A 235 16.46 13.48 -46.96
C GLU A 235 17.62 12.55 -47.33
N ALA A 236 18.21 12.71 -48.51
CA ALA A 236 19.39 11.96 -48.93
C ALA A 236 20.58 12.18 -47.98
N LYS A 237 20.81 13.43 -47.55
CA LYS A 237 21.88 13.77 -46.59
C LYS A 237 21.67 13.13 -45.22
N ILE A 238 20.45 13.18 -44.68
CA ILE A 238 20.13 12.52 -43.40
C ILE A 238 20.28 11.00 -43.51
N ASN A 239 19.83 10.40 -44.62
CA ASN A 239 20.01 8.97 -44.88
C ASN A 239 21.48 8.58 -45.01
N GLN A 240 22.30 9.40 -45.68
CA GLN A 240 23.74 9.16 -45.80
C GLN A 240 24.44 9.22 -44.43
N LEU A 241 24.11 10.21 -43.60
CA LEU A 241 24.62 10.32 -42.23
C LEU A 241 24.18 9.15 -41.35
N ALA A 242 22.92 8.69 -41.50
CA ALA A 242 22.41 7.52 -40.80
C ALA A 242 23.16 6.24 -41.20
N LYS A 243 23.41 6.06 -42.51
CA LYS A 243 24.19 4.96 -43.05
C LYS A 243 25.65 5.00 -42.55
N GLN A 244 26.26 6.18 -42.51
CA GLN A 244 27.60 6.35 -41.94
C GLN A 244 27.64 5.92 -40.47
N LYS A 245 26.72 6.41 -39.64
CA LYS A 245 26.62 6.01 -38.23
C LYS A 245 26.37 4.52 -38.04
N LEU A 246 25.60 3.89 -38.94
CA LEU A 246 25.37 2.45 -38.93
C LEU A 246 26.67 1.68 -39.22
N CYS A 247 27.43 2.10 -40.24
CA CYS A 247 28.72 1.51 -40.58
C CYS A 247 29.77 1.70 -39.48
N GLU A 248 29.75 2.83 -38.79
CA GLU A 248 30.62 3.11 -37.64
C GLU A 248 30.26 2.24 -36.43
N ALA A 249 28.96 2.05 -36.15
CA ALA A 249 28.49 1.24 -35.03
C ALA A 249 28.65 -0.27 -35.27
N TYR A 250 28.49 -0.74 -36.50
CA TYR A 250 28.52 -2.18 -36.87
C TYR A 250 29.43 -2.43 -38.08
N PRO A 251 30.75 -2.23 -37.94
CA PRO A 251 31.69 -2.28 -39.07
C PRO A 251 31.82 -3.67 -39.73
N LEU A 252 31.65 -4.76 -38.98
CA LEU A 252 31.70 -6.11 -39.56
C LEU A 252 30.37 -6.46 -40.23
N LEU A 253 29.24 -6.27 -39.57
CA LEU A 253 27.92 -6.55 -40.14
C LEU A 253 27.63 -5.67 -41.37
N SER A 254 28.07 -4.41 -41.35
CA SER A 254 27.92 -3.52 -42.51
C SER A 254 28.71 -3.98 -43.72
N LYS A 255 29.87 -4.63 -43.53
CA LYS A 255 30.62 -5.23 -44.65
C LYS A 255 29.86 -6.35 -45.35
N GLN A 256 29.02 -7.09 -44.63
CA GLN A 256 28.20 -8.15 -45.20
C GLN A 256 26.87 -7.63 -45.74
N PHE A 257 26.12 -6.85 -44.96
CA PHE A 257 24.73 -6.52 -45.28
C PHE A 257 24.54 -5.17 -45.98
N VAL A 258 25.47 -4.22 -45.80
CA VAL A 258 25.34 -2.85 -46.35
C VAL A 258 26.21 -2.66 -47.58
N THR A 259 27.51 -2.97 -47.48
CA THR A 259 28.46 -2.82 -48.59
C THR A 259 28.66 -4.11 -49.40
N LYS A 260 28.19 -5.26 -48.89
CA LYS A 260 28.26 -6.59 -49.54
C LYS A 260 29.69 -6.98 -50.00
N GLN A 261 30.69 -6.58 -49.23
CA GLN A 261 32.11 -6.79 -49.52
C GLN A 261 32.64 -8.15 -49.04
N VAL A 262 32.06 -8.73 -47.99
CA VAL A 262 32.58 -9.95 -47.34
C VAL A 262 31.43 -10.84 -46.85
N ASN A 263 31.57 -12.15 -46.99
CA ASN A 263 30.78 -13.13 -46.24
C ASN A 263 31.54 -13.52 -44.96
N LEU A 264 31.01 -13.13 -43.79
CA LEU A 264 31.71 -13.27 -42.52
C LEU A 264 31.87 -14.73 -42.06
N THR A 265 30.86 -15.59 -42.31
CA THR A 265 30.93 -17.00 -41.91
C THR A 265 31.92 -17.77 -42.78
N GLN A 266 31.94 -17.50 -44.09
CA GLN A 266 32.94 -18.05 -44.99
C GLN A 266 34.36 -17.64 -44.58
N LYS A 267 34.58 -16.36 -44.29
CA LYS A 267 35.89 -15.87 -43.85
C LYS A 267 36.38 -16.54 -42.55
N LEU A 268 35.46 -16.81 -41.62
CA LEU A 268 35.77 -17.54 -40.38
C LEU A 268 36.10 -19.01 -40.63
N ALA A 269 35.43 -19.65 -41.60
CA ALA A 269 35.74 -21.02 -42.00
C ALA A 269 37.13 -21.14 -42.64
N GLU A 270 37.52 -20.16 -43.44
CA GLU A 270 38.84 -20.09 -44.09
C GLU A 270 39.97 -19.76 -43.12
N THR A 271 39.72 -18.91 -42.11
CA THR A 271 40.72 -18.54 -41.10
C THR A 271 40.07 -18.46 -39.71
N PRO A 272 40.02 -19.59 -38.97
CA PRO A 272 39.44 -19.63 -37.64
C PRO A 272 40.13 -18.65 -36.69
N ASN A 273 39.37 -17.70 -36.16
CA ASN A 273 39.87 -16.71 -35.21
C ASN A 273 38.81 -16.42 -34.14
N PRO A 274 38.98 -16.95 -32.92
CA PRO A 274 38.01 -16.77 -31.84
C PRO A 274 37.75 -15.30 -31.47
N LYS A 275 38.78 -14.45 -31.49
CA LYS A 275 38.63 -13.01 -31.21
C LYS A 275 37.80 -12.31 -32.29
N PHE A 276 38.00 -12.70 -33.55
CA PHE A 276 37.22 -12.16 -34.66
C PHE A 276 35.76 -12.62 -34.60
N ARG A 277 35.51 -13.91 -34.31
CA ARG A 277 34.17 -14.46 -34.08
C ARG A 277 33.43 -13.73 -32.96
N ASN A 278 34.07 -13.56 -31.80
CA ASN A 278 33.46 -12.85 -30.67
C ASN A 278 33.04 -11.42 -31.04
N LYS A 279 33.81 -10.72 -31.89
CA LYS A 279 33.43 -9.37 -32.36
C LYS A 279 32.16 -9.39 -33.22
N ILE A 280 32.00 -10.40 -34.09
CA ILE A 280 30.78 -10.56 -34.90
C ILE A 280 29.58 -10.83 -34.00
N VAL A 281 29.72 -11.77 -33.06
CA VAL A 281 28.68 -12.08 -32.05
C VAL A 281 28.27 -10.82 -31.28
N GLN A 282 29.25 -10.03 -30.84
CA GLN A 282 29.00 -8.77 -30.13
C GLN A 282 28.25 -7.73 -30.99
N GLU A 283 28.61 -7.55 -32.26
CA GLU A 283 27.86 -6.64 -33.15
C GLU A 283 26.41 -7.11 -33.35
N VAL A 284 26.16 -8.42 -33.47
CA VAL A 284 24.80 -8.97 -33.58
C VAL A 284 23.99 -8.74 -32.31
N ILE A 285 24.59 -8.98 -31.13
CA ILE A 285 23.96 -8.71 -29.83
C ILE A 285 23.57 -7.25 -29.71
N GLN A 286 24.50 -6.33 -29.99
CA GLN A 286 24.26 -4.88 -29.92
C GLN A 286 23.18 -4.43 -30.93
N LEU A 287 23.19 -5.01 -32.13
CA LEU A 287 22.17 -4.75 -33.15
C LEU A 287 20.77 -5.20 -32.66
N TYR A 288 20.68 -6.39 -32.07
CA TYR A 288 19.43 -6.92 -31.52
C TYR A 288 18.92 -6.07 -30.36
N ALA A 289 19.81 -5.66 -29.44
CA ALA A 289 19.46 -4.77 -28.33
C ALA A 289 18.91 -3.41 -28.82
N LEU A 290 19.44 -2.88 -29.93
CA LEU A 290 18.97 -1.63 -30.53
C LEU A 290 17.64 -1.79 -31.28
N ALA A 291 17.48 -2.87 -32.07
CA ALA A 291 16.44 -2.95 -33.09
C ALA A 291 15.39 -4.06 -32.86
N GLY A 292 15.70 -5.08 -32.06
CA GLY A 292 14.85 -6.28 -31.87
C GLY A 292 13.45 -5.95 -31.38
N LYS A 293 13.34 -5.16 -30.30
CA LYS A 293 12.04 -4.73 -29.74
C LYS A 293 11.16 -3.96 -30.74
N ARG A 294 11.78 -3.23 -31.68
CA ARG A 294 11.03 -2.44 -32.66
C ARG A 294 10.29 -3.32 -33.67
N VAL A 295 10.79 -4.53 -33.92
CA VAL A 295 10.19 -5.50 -34.84
C VAL A 295 8.87 -6.05 -34.27
N ILE A 296 8.82 -6.28 -32.96
CA ILE A 296 7.68 -6.92 -32.24
C ILE A 296 6.88 -5.93 -31.39
N LYS A 297 7.15 -4.63 -31.50
CA LYS A 297 6.62 -3.59 -30.60
C LYS A 297 5.09 -3.68 -30.40
N LYS A 298 4.33 -3.80 -31.50
CA LYS A 298 2.86 -3.84 -31.44
C LYS A 298 2.35 -5.05 -30.64
N GLN A 299 2.93 -6.23 -30.89
CA GLN A 299 2.58 -7.46 -30.18
C GLN A 299 2.92 -7.35 -28.68
N MET A 300 4.04 -6.69 -28.34
CA MET A 300 4.41 -6.44 -26.95
C MET A 300 3.42 -5.51 -26.24
N GLU A 301 3.00 -4.42 -26.89
CA GLU A 301 2.03 -3.47 -26.33
C GLU A 301 0.66 -4.14 -26.10
N GLU A 302 0.20 -4.95 -27.06
CA GLU A 302 -1.05 -5.72 -26.94
C GLU A 302 -0.97 -6.78 -25.82
N GLY A 303 0.13 -7.53 -25.76
CA GLY A 303 0.34 -8.54 -24.72
C GLY A 303 0.50 -7.96 -23.30
N GLU A 304 1.17 -6.81 -23.16
CA GLU A 304 1.27 -6.10 -21.88
C GLU A 304 -0.10 -5.59 -21.41
N ALA A 305 -0.89 -4.99 -22.30
CA ALA A 305 -2.22 -4.50 -21.96
C ALA A 305 -3.15 -5.64 -21.48
N ALA A 306 -3.15 -6.77 -22.21
CA ALA A 306 -3.94 -7.94 -21.85
C ALA A 306 -3.48 -8.57 -20.51
N LEU A 307 -2.16 -8.64 -20.27
CA LEU A 307 -1.63 -9.14 -19.00
C LEU A 307 -1.99 -8.24 -17.81
N ARG A 308 -1.90 -6.91 -17.98
CA ARG A 308 -2.28 -5.96 -16.92
C ARG A 308 -3.77 -6.05 -16.59
N LEU A 309 -4.62 -6.20 -17.60
CA LEU A 309 -6.06 -6.44 -17.40
C LEU A 309 -6.31 -7.73 -16.61
N LYS A 310 -5.58 -8.80 -16.94
CA LYS A 310 -5.67 -10.06 -16.22
C LYS A 310 -5.24 -9.94 -14.75
N ILE A 311 -4.14 -9.24 -14.47
CA ILE A 311 -3.68 -8.98 -13.10
C ILE A 311 -4.70 -8.15 -12.32
N ALA A 312 -5.35 -7.17 -12.96
CA ALA A 312 -6.41 -6.38 -12.33
C ALA A 312 -7.65 -7.24 -11.96
N ARG A 313 -8.09 -8.13 -12.87
CA ARG A 313 -9.18 -9.08 -12.59
C ARG A 313 -8.83 -10.04 -11.45
N LEU A 314 -7.58 -10.51 -11.42
CA LEU A 314 -7.05 -11.34 -10.35
C LEU A 314 -7.00 -10.61 -8.99
N GLN A 315 -6.60 -9.34 -8.96
CA GLN A 315 -6.61 -8.51 -7.76
C GLN A 315 -8.02 -8.47 -7.16
N SER A 316 -9.03 -8.12 -7.97
CA SER A 316 -10.42 -8.05 -7.53
C SER A 316 -10.95 -9.39 -7.02
N TYR A 317 -10.64 -10.49 -7.71
CA TYR A 317 -10.99 -11.83 -7.25
C TYR A 317 -10.37 -12.18 -5.89
N CYS A 318 -9.10 -11.82 -5.65
CA CYS A 318 -8.45 -12.10 -4.37
C CYS A 318 -9.04 -11.26 -3.23
N GLU A 319 -9.33 -9.98 -3.48
CA GLU A 319 -9.96 -9.07 -2.51
C GLU A 319 -11.36 -9.56 -2.10
N GLU A 320 -12.14 -10.09 -3.05
CA GLU A 320 -13.49 -10.59 -2.79
C GLU A 320 -13.49 -12.00 -2.16
N ARG A 321 -12.66 -12.93 -2.67
CA ARG A 321 -12.63 -14.32 -2.18
C ARG A 321 -11.88 -14.49 -0.86
N TYR A 322 -10.81 -13.73 -0.64
CA TYR A 322 -9.94 -13.84 0.53
C TYR A 322 -9.80 -12.49 1.25
N PRO A 323 -10.90 -11.89 1.74
CA PRO A 323 -10.89 -10.53 2.28
C PRO A 323 -10.00 -10.37 3.53
N THR A 324 -9.70 -11.46 4.23
CA THR A 324 -8.81 -11.45 5.41
C THR A 324 -7.34 -11.57 5.08
N ALA A 325 -6.97 -11.92 3.84
CA ALA A 325 -5.58 -12.15 3.45
C ALA A 325 -4.82 -10.87 3.08
N GLU A 326 -5.51 -9.74 2.85
CA GLU A 326 -4.93 -8.42 2.54
C GLU A 326 -3.73 -8.49 1.55
N ILE A 327 -4.00 -8.92 0.31
CA ILE A 327 -2.99 -9.13 -0.74
C ILE A 327 -3.10 -8.05 -1.82
N TYR A 328 -1.96 -7.50 -2.24
CA TYR A 328 -1.87 -6.49 -3.29
C TYR A 328 -0.90 -6.89 -4.40
N LEU A 329 -1.36 -6.84 -5.65
CA LEU A 329 -0.58 -7.19 -6.83
C LEU A 329 -0.05 -5.94 -7.55
N PHE A 330 1.27 -5.85 -7.66
CA PHE A 330 1.95 -4.77 -8.35
C PHE A 330 2.59 -5.29 -9.65
N PRO A 331 1.98 -5.08 -10.83
CA PRO A 331 2.56 -5.49 -12.11
C PRO A 331 3.72 -4.58 -12.52
N MET A 332 4.90 -5.16 -12.76
CA MET A 332 6.10 -4.42 -13.16
C MET A 332 6.87 -5.11 -14.27
N ARG A 333 7.34 -4.32 -15.24
CA ARG A 333 8.26 -4.83 -16.27
C ARG A 333 9.63 -5.05 -15.66
N ASP A 334 10.30 -6.11 -16.10
CA ASP A 334 11.70 -6.35 -15.76
C ASP A 334 12.61 -5.16 -16.09
N GLU A 335 12.36 -4.46 -17.20
CA GLU A 335 13.09 -3.24 -17.57
C GLU A 335 12.90 -2.11 -16.57
N ASP A 336 11.69 -1.96 -16.04
CA ASP A 336 11.41 -0.94 -15.03
C ASP A 336 12.10 -1.30 -13.71
N MET A 337 12.10 -2.59 -13.33
CA MET A 337 12.86 -3.10 -12.19
C MET A 337 14.37 -2.79 -12.29
N ILE A 338 14.97 -3.12 -13.43
CA ILE A 338 16.41 -2.89 -13.71
C ILE A 338 16.76 -1.41 -13.57
N ASN A 339 15.84 -0.52 -13.98
CA ASN A 339 16.04 0.92 -13.95
C ASN A 339 15.55 1.58 -12.65
N GLY A 340 15.05 0.81 -11.67
CA GLY A 340 14.49 1.37 -10.43
C GLY A 340 13.22 2.19 -10.64
N ARG A 341 12.45 1.93 -11.70
CA ARG A 341 11.22 2.67 -12.01
C ARG A 341 10.03 1.95 -11.41
N PHE A 342 9.51 2.48 -10.32
CA PHE A 342 8.31 1.97 -9.67
C PHE A 342 7.09 2.83 -10.06
N GLY A 343 5.88 2.39 -9.69
CA GLY A 343 4.66 3.17 -9.95
C GLY A 343 4.74 4.59 -9.38
N SER A 344 3.90 5.51 -9.83
CA SER A 344 3.95 6.90 -9.34
C SER A 344 3.08 7.12 -8.10
N THR A 345 3.52 7.96 -7.16
CA THR A 345 2.65 8.50 -6.10
C THR A 345 1.53 9.36 -6.69
N LEU A 346 1.71 9.85 -7.92
CA LEU A 346 0.64 10.50 -8.69
C LEU A 346 -0.42 9.52 -9.18
N GLU A 347 -0.25 8.21 -9.01
CA GLU A 347 -1.21 7.17 -9.41
C GLU A 347 -1.73 6.40 -8.19
N SER A 348 -0.85 6.04 -7.25
CA SER A 348 -1.18 5.30 -6.02
C SER A 348 -0.45 5.86 -4.80
N LYS A 349 -1.18 6.07 -3.70
CA LYS A 349 -0.62 6.49 -2.41
C LYS A 349 0.37 5.50 -1.80
N GLU A 350 0.30 4.23 -2.19
CA GLU A 350 1.19 3.17 -1.69
C GLU A 350 2.50 3.13 -2.46
N SER A 351 2.56 3.81 -3.61
CA SER A 351 3.79 3.88 -4.39
C SER A 351 4.71 4.98 -3.90
N SER A 352 5.99 4.65 -3.73
CA SER A 352 7.02 5.63 -3.41
C SER A 352 7.41 6.51 -4.59
N GLY A 353 6.89 6.27 -5.79
CA GLY A 353 7.25 7.05 -6.97
C GLY A 353 8.74 7.01 -7.25
N SER A 354 9.26 8.17 -7.63
CA SER A 354 10.67 8.48 -7.84
C SER A 354 11.49 8.61 -6.55
N ALA A 355 10.89 8.48 -5.35
CA ALA A 355 11.57 8.81 -4.09
C ALA A 355 12.88 8.03 -3.88
N TYR A 356 12.89 6.75 -4.26
CA TYR A 356 13.98 5.83 -3.92
C TYR A 356 14.70 5.23 -5.14
N GLU A 357 14.04 5.11 -6.29
CA GLU A 357 14.56 4.37 -7.46
C GLU A 357 15.34 3.07 -7.12
N LEU A 358 16.64 2.99 -7.48
CA LEU A 358 17.47 1.80 -7.22
C LEU A 358 17.75 1.58 -5.73
N ILE A 359 17.62 2.61 -4.88
CA ILE A 359 17.66 2.44 -3.42
C ILE A 359 16.49 1.54 -3.00
N LEU A 360 15.32 1.68 -3.64
CA LEU A 360 14.16 0.83 -3.40
C LEU A 360 14.48 -0.62 -3.78
N THR A 361 15.04 -0.80 -4.98
CA THR A 361 15.38 -2.11 -5.57
C THR A 361 16.46 -2.86 -4.82
N TYR A 362 17.38 -2.21 -4.11
CA TYR A 362 18.53 -2.91 -3.51
C TYR A 362 18.68 -2.74 -1.99
N ASP A 363 17.98 -1.78 -1.38
CA ASP A 363 18.09 -1.48 0.05
C ASP A 363 16.74 -1.48 0.79
N THR A 364 15.71 -0.84 0.23
CA THR A 364 14.44 -0.59 0.96
C THR A 364 13.43 -1.74 0.84
N LEU A 365 13.16 -2.26 -0.38
CA LEU A 365 12.14 -3.30 -0.64
C LEU A 365 12.72 -4.68 -0.94
N MET A 366 13.91 -4.78 -1.54
CA MET A 366 14.59 -6.05 -1.73
C MET A 366 15.60 -6.26 -0.62
N PRO A 367 15.47 -7.37 0.09
CA PRO A 367 15.35 -8.72 -0.47
C PRO A 367 14.10 -9.44 0.04
N GLY A 368 13.02 -9.33 -0.72
CA GLY A 368 11.79 -10.08 -0.50
C GLY A 368 11.97 -11.60 -0.47
N VAL A 369 10.95 -12.32 -0.01
CA VAL A 369 10.87 -13.77 -0.28
C VAL A 369 10.35 -13.98 -1.71
N PHE A 370 11.03 -14.84 -2.47
CA PHE A 370 10.67 -15.18 -3.84
C PHE A 370 9.80 -16.44 -3.84
N PHE A 371 8.52 -16.26 -4.15
CA PHE A 371 7.55 -17.36 -4.27
C PHE A 371 7.72 -18.13 -5.57
N THR A 372 8.30 -17.49 -6.59
CA THR A 372 8.93 -18.18 -7.70
C THR A 372 10.42 -18.38 -7.37
N PRO A 373 10.92 -19.61 -7.18
CA PRO A 373 12.31 -19.88 -6.77
C PRO A 373 13.32 -19.68 -7.92
N VAL A 374 13.10 -18.65 -8.74
CA VAL A 374 13.98 -18.19 -9.80
C VAL A 374 14.98 -17.20 -9.19
N ALA A 375 16.27 -17.42 -9.44
CA ALA A 375 17.30 -16.59 -8.84
C ALA A 375 17.39 -15.21 -9.52
N PRO A 376 17.35 -14.09 -8.78
CA PRO A 376 17.66 -12.80 -9.35
C PRO A 376 19.13 -12.75 -9.76
N SER A 377 19.38 -12.22 -10.94
CA SER A 377 20.70 -12.15 -11.56
C SER A 377 21.76 -11.46 -10.69
N HIS A 378 21.37 -10.46 -9.89
CA HIS A 378 22.29 -9.79 -8.99
C HIS A 378 22.83 -10.68 -7.86
N PHE A 379 22.17 -11.80 -7.52
CA PHE A 379 22.73 -12.79 -6.60
C PHE A 379 23.82 -13.64 -7.27
N MET A 380 23.73 -13.87 -8.58
CA MET A 380 24.62 -14.78 -9.31
C MET A 380 26.05 -14.27 -9.45
N PHE A 381 26.24 -12.95 -9.51
CA PHE A 381 27.54 -12.35 -9.83
C PHE A 381 28.22 -11.68 -8.65
N GLY A 382 29.55 -11.71 -8.59
CA GLY A 382 30.34 -11.02 -7.57
C GLY A 382 30.39 -9.51 -7.78
N ALA A 383 30.92 -8.76 -6.81
CA ALA A 383 31.05 -7.30 -6.89
C ALA A 383 31.82 -6.84 -8.13
N ASN A 384 32.87 -7.56 -8.52
CA ASN A 384 33.68 -7.24 -9.71
C ASN A 384 32.86 -7.30 -11.01
N THR A 385 31.91 -8.23 -11.09
CA THR A 385 31.06 -8.39 -12.26
C THR A 385 29.88 -7.43 -12.20
N ASN A 386 29.19 -7.33 -11.05
CA ASN A 386 28.04 -6.43 -10.85
C ASN A 386 28.41 -4.94 -11.03
N ASN A 387 29.61 -4.52 -10.62
CA ASN A 387 30.05 -3.12 -10.73
C ASN A 387 30.76 -2.81 -12.06
N SER A 388 30.66 -3.66 -13.08
CA SER A 388 31.32 -3.43 -14.37
C SER A 388 30.40 -3.74 -15.56
N PRO A 389 30.73 -3.25 -16.78
CA PRO A 389 29.99 -3.59 -17.99
C PRO A 389 29.92 -5.10 -18.29
N LEU A 390 30.76 -5.91 -17.63
CA LEU A 390 30.77 -7.35 -17.75
C LEU A 390 29.44 -7.99 -17.36
N TYR A 391 28.70 -7.42 -16.39
CA TYR A 391 27.38 -7.94 -16.03
C TYR A 391 26.45 -8.00 -17.25
N HIS A 392 26.29 -6.88 -17.95
CA HIS A 392 25.42 -6.79 -19.12
C HIS A 392 25.90 -7.72 -20.23
N GLN A 393 27.22 -7.80 -20.42
CA GLN A 393 27.82 -8.69 -21.39
C GLN A 393 27.55 -10.17 -21.08
N ALA A 394 27.65 -10.58 -19.81
CA ALA A 394 27.38 -11.95 -19.37
C ALA A 394 25.90 -12.30 -19.53
N MET A 395 24.99 -11.38 -19.17
CA MET A 395 23.55 -11.56 -19.37
C MET A 395 23.20 -11.69 -20.87
N ASP A 396 23.79 -10.86 -21.72
CA ASP A 396 23.59 -10.98 -23.17
C ASP A 396 24.17 -12.29 -23.72
N PHE A 397 25.35 -12.73 -23.27
CA PHE A 397 25.88 -14.03 -23.67
C PHE A 397 24.98 -15.20 -23.26
N LEU A 398 24.34 -15.11 -22.08
CA LEU A 398 23.37 -16.10 -21.62
C LEU A 398 22.10 -16.09 -22.50
N ARG A 399 21.56 -14.91 -22.83
CA ARG A 399 20.39 -14.73 -23.71
C ARG A 399 20.59 -15.34 -25.09
N PHE A 400 21.79 -15.20 -25.64
CA PHE A 400 22.15 -15.70 -26.98
C PHE A 400 22.69 -17.14 -26.96
N GLY A 401 22.79 -17.75 -25.78
CA GLY A 401 23.20 -19.14 -25.61
C GLY A 401 24.67 -19.44 -25.89
N VAL A 402 25.53 -18.42 -25.83
CA VAL A 402 26.99 -18.57 -26.04
C VAL A 402 27.75 -18.71 -24.72
N LEU A 403 27.05 -18.85 -23.60
CA LEU A 403 27.59 -19.08 -22.25
C LEU A 403 27.09 -20.41 -21.66
N ASP A 404 26.50 -21.30 -22.47
CA ASP A 404 25.80 -22.51 -22.02
C ASP A 404 26.69 -23.49 -21.27
N ASP A 405 27.94 -23.56 -21.68
CA ASP A 405 28.97 -24.40 -21.09
C ASP A 405 29.35 -23.97 -19.66
N LEU A 406 29.05 -22.73 -19.27
CA LEU A 406 29.24 -22.22 -17.90
C LEU A 406 27.93 -22.08 -17.12
N ALA A 407 26.87 -21.65 -17.81
CA ALA A 407 25.66 -21.11 -17.21
C ALA A 407 24.37 -21.63 -17.88
N GLY A 408 24.44 -22.72 -18.64
CA GLY A 408 23.30 -23.27 -19.37
C GLY A 408 22.09 -23.56 -18.47
N ASP A 409 22.34 -24.07 -17.26
CA ASP A 409 21.31 -24.35 -16.26
C ASP A 409 20.61 -23.08 -15.76
N LEU A 410 21.26 -21.91 -15.83
CA LEU A 410 20.65 -20.63 -15.41
C LEU A 410 19.62 -20.11 -16.41
N LYS A 411 19.63 -20.55 -17.67
CA LYS A 411 18.75 -20.02 -18.72
C LYS A 411 17.26 -20.06 -18.39
N ARG A 412 16.86 -21.06 -17.59
CA ARG A 412 15.47 -21.28 -17.18
C ARG A 412 15.23 -20.94 -15.70
N GLY A 413 16.28 -20.54 -14.97
CA GLY A 413 16.27 -20.34 -13.52
C GLY A 413 16.78 -18.97 -13.06
N ILE A 414 16.90 -17.99 -13.97
CA ILE A 414 17.37 -16.64 -13.66
C ILE A 414 16.37 -15.56 -14.07
N ALA A 415 16.16 -14.58 -13.19
CA ALA A 415 15.41 -13.36 -13.47
C ALA A 415 16.39 -12.18 -13.55
N ASP A 416 16.47 -11.53 -14.71
CA ASP A 416 17.35 -10.38 -14.89
C ASP A 416 16.77 -9.15 -14.20
N HIS A 417 17.20 -8.90 -12.96
CA HIS A 417 16.79 -7.74 -12.16
C HIS A 417 17.85 -6.64 -12.17
N GLY A 418 18.84 -6.72 -13.06
CA GLY A 418 19.95 -5.77 -13.16
C GLY A 418 21.11 -6.09 -12.21
N PRO A 419 22.25 -5.40 -12.38
CA PRO A 419 23.37 -5.52 -11.45
C PRO A 419 23.02 -4.85 -10.12
N THR A 420 23.58 -5.30 -8.99
CA THR A 420 23.56 -4.49 -7.76
C THR A 420 24.79 -3.57 -7.73
N PRO A 421 24.69 -2.32 -8.23
CA PRO A 421 25.83 -1.41 -8.21
C PRO A 421 26.14 -0.95 -6.78
N ASP A 422 27.39 -0.57 -6.55
CA ASP A 422 27.70 0.36 -5.47
C ASP A 422 26.98 1.70 -5.77
N LEU A 423 25.95 2.02 -4.99
CA LEU A 423 25.26 3.31 -5.09
C LEU A 423 26.26 4.39 -4.69
N SER A 424 26.56 5.34 -5.59
CA SER A 424 27.45 6.45 -5.26
C SER A 424 26.78 7.41 -4.28
N GLU A 425 27.56 8.20 -3.54
CA GLU A 425 27.01 9.24 -2.68
C GLU A 425 26.11 10.22 -3.43
N GLU A 426 26.56 10.62 -4.61
CA GLU A 426 25.85 11.51 -5.51
C GLU A 426 24.54 10.89 -6.00
N TYR A 427 24.53 9.57 -6.28
CA TYR A 427 23.30 8.87 -6.63
C TYR A 427 22.34 8.89 -5.46
N VAL A 428 22.77 8.48 -4.25
CA VAL A 428 21.91 8.50 -3.06
C VAL A 428 21.35 9.90 -2.81
N GLY A 429 22.22 10.92 -2.82
CA GLY A 429 21.83 12.30 -2.55
C GLY A 429 20.87 12.90 -3.57
N ARG A 430 20.99 12.55 -4.86
CA ARG A 430 20.03 12.98 -5.88
C ARG A 430 18.61 12.53 -5.56
N HIS A 431 18.43 11.36 -4.96
CA HIS A 431 17.12 10.81 -4.57
C HIS A 431 16.67 11.32 -3.20
N ASN A 432 16.75 12.65 -2.98
CA ASN A 432 16.38 13.26 -1.71
C ASN A 432 14.87 13.28 -1.44
N GLY A 433 14.03 12.96 -2.43
CA GLY A 433 12.60 12.73 -2.22
C GLY A 433 12.30 11.66 -1.17
N ALA A 434 13.20 10.68 -0.99
CA ALA A 434 13.10 9.65 0.04
C ALA A 434 12.87 10.20 1.45
N ILE A 435 13.52 11.31 1.82
CA ILE A 435 13.44 11.84 3.19
C ILE A 435 12.02 12.31 3.52
N TYR A 436 11.38 12.99 2.57
CA TYR A 436 10.03 13.51 2.74
C TYR A 436 8.98 12.43 2.53
N TRP A 437 9.26 11.43 1.70
CA TRP A 437 8.40 10.25 1.59
C TRP A 437 8.34 9.45 2.90
N GLU A 438 9.46 9.26 3.60
CA GLU A 438 9.41 8.64 4.93
C GLU A 438 8.71 9.57 5.95
N ALA A 439 8.85 10.89 5.83
CA ALA A 439 8.12 11.83 6.67
C ALA A 439 6.60 11.73 6.46
N PHE A 440 6.17 11.56 5.21
CA PHE A 440 4.79 11.29 4.84
C PHE A 440 4.27 10.00 5.50
N LYS A 441 5.04 8.90 5.48
CA LYS A 441 4.71 7.65 6.19
C LYS A 441 4.73 7.78 7.71
N GLY A 442 5.66 8.57 8.25
CA GLY A 442 5.74 8.83 9.69
C GLY A 442 4.50 9.57 10.19
N SER A 443 4.01 10.53 9.40
CA SER A 443 2.80 11.31 9.69
C SER A 443 1.50 10.48 9.66
N SER A 444 1.49 9.34 8.97
CA SER A 444 0.32 8.44 8.88
C SER A 444 0.32 7.31 9.92
N GLY A 445 1.15 7.41 10.96
CA GLY A 445 1.14 6.49 12.10
C GLY A 445 2.16 5.34 12.04
N ASN A 446 3.15 5.41 11.14
CA ASN A 446 4.23 4.42 11.04
C ASN A 446 5.62 5.02 11.38
N LEU A 447 5.65 5.95 12.33
CA LEU A 447 6.84 6.71 12.71
C LEU A 447 8.06 5.84 13.07
N PRO A 448 7.95 4.71 13.83
CA PRO A 448 9.11 3.87 14.11
C PRO A 448 9.79 3.31 12.86
N LYS A 449 9.01 2.78 11.91
CA LYS A 449 9.52 2.24 10.64
C LYS A 449 10.12 3.35 9.77
N ALA A 450 9.42 4.48 9.70
CA ALA A 450 9.85 5.65 8.95
C ALA A 450 11.19 6.20 9.46
N LEU A 451 11.35 6.31 10.79
CA LEU A 451 12.60 6.77 11.40
C LEU A 451 13.76 5.84 11.06
N MET A 452 13.57 4.52 11.16
CA MET A 452 14.61 3.55 10.80
C MET A 452 14.98 3.62 9.32
N ASN A 453 14.01 3.82 8.42
CA ASN A 453 14.26 3.98 6.99
C ASN A 453 15.00 5.30 6.67
N LEU A 454 14.59 6.41 7.28
CA LEU A 454 15.26 7.70 7.13
C LEU A 454 16.70 7.63 7.67
N SER A 455 16.88 7.05 8.85
CA SER A 455 18.19 6.81 9.43
C SER A 455 19.04 5.93 8.51
N ARG A 456 18.42 4.92 7.88
CA ARG A 456 19.11 4.04 6.94
C ARG A 456 19.56 4.83 5.71
N TYR A 457 18.70 5.68 5.17
CA TYR A 457 19.04 6.59 4.09
C TYR A 457 20.21 7.51 4.48
N GLU A 458 20.23 8.07 5.70
CA GLU A 458 21.40 8.82 6.21
C GLU A 458 22.68 7.98 6.17
N THR A 459 22.65 6.74 6.67
CA THR A 459 23.85 5.88 6.66
C THR A 459 24.37 5.54 5.26
N LEU A 460 23.51 5.56 4.23
CA LEU A 460 23.94 5.36 2.84
C LEU A 460 24.78 6.54 2.31
N LEU A 461 24.74 7.70 2.96
CA LEU A 461 25.58 8.83 2.58
C LEU A 461 27.04 8.68 3.04
N PHE A 462 27.38 7.67 3.86
CA PHE A 462 28.73 7.49 4.41
C PHE A 462 29.41 6.23 3.86
N ASP A 463 30.65 6.36 3.42
CA ASP A 463 31.40 5.34 2.66
C ASP A 463 31.39 3.93 3.31
N LYS A 464 31.72 3.84 4.60
CA LYS A 464 31.78 2.56 5.33
C LYS A 464 30.41 1.90 5.57
N THR A 465 29.32 2.62 5.41
CA THR A 465 27.95 2.13 5.64
C THR A 465 27.07 2.14 4.38
N ARG A 466 27.61 2.64 3.25
CA ARG A 466 27.03 2.68 1.90
C ARG A 466 27.13 1.32 1.19
N LYS A 467 26.71 0.26 1.88
CA LYS A 467 26.50 -1.07 1.27
C LYS A 467 25.04 -1.39 1.32
N THR A 468 24.43 -1.69 0.17
CA THR A 468 23.00 -2.00 0.08
C THR A 468 22.65 -3.27 0.84
N MET A 469 21.39 -3.45 1.25
CA MET A 469 20.94 -4.68 1.94
C MET A 469 21.31 -5.95 1.16
N ILE A 470 21.17 -5.94 -0.17
CA ILE A 470 21.60 -7.07 -1.00
C ILE A 470 23.10 -7.33 -0.88
N GLN A 471 23.94 -6.30 -0.92
CA GLN A 471 25.39 -6.47 -0.75
C GLN A 471 25.74 -7.02 0.63
N LEU A 472 25.03 -6.56 1.67
CA LEU A 472 25.21 -7.04 3.04
C LEU A 472 24.76 -8.49 3.22
N ILE A 473 23.69 -8.94 2.57
CA ILE A 473 23.27 -10.36 2.60
C ILE A 473 24.27 -11.27 1.93
N LYS A 474 24.89 -10.80 0.84
CA LYS A 474 25.94 -11.55 0.15
C LYS A 474 27.23 -11.66 0.98
N ARG A 475 27.43 -10.73 1.92
CA ARG A 475 28.65 -10.58 2.73
C ARG A 475 28.35 -10.07 4.14
N PRO A 476 27.61 -10.85 4.96
CA PRO A 476 27.19 -10.39 6.30
C PRO A 476 28.38 -10.12 7.24
N GLU A 477 29.52 -10.78 6.98
CA GLU A 477 30.77 -10.61 7.73
C GLU A 477 31.35 -9.19 7.61
N TYR A 478 30.98 -8.43 6.57
CA TYR A 478 31.47 -7.06 6.38
C TYR A 478 31.17 -6.18 7.59
N LEU A 479 29.94 -6.25 8.12
CA LEU A 479 29.54 -5.44 9.26
C LEU A 479 30.27 -5.82 10.54
N GLU A 480 30.64 -7.09 10.71
CA GLU A 480 31.39 -7.56 11.89
C GLU A 480 32.75 -6.87 11.99
N SER A 481 33.39 -6.61 10.84
CA SER A 481 34.69 -5.93 10.78
C SER A 481 34.66 -4.47 11.24
N LEU A 482 33.47 -3.87 11.35
CA LEU A 482 33.28 -2.49 11.79
C LEU A 482 33.03 -2.38 13.31
N VAL A 483 32.79 -3.50 14.00
CA VAL A 483 32.43 -3.50 15.43
C VAL A 483 33.68 -3.40 16.29
N THR A 484 33.82 -2.30 17.02
CA THR A 484 35.00 -2.03 17.86
C THR A 484 34.65 -1.50 19.25
N ARG A 485 33.42 -1.02 19.48
CA ARG A 485 33.04 -0.35 20.73
C ARG A 485 32.98 -1.30 21.92
N LEU A 486 33.55 -0.84 23.03
CA LEU A 486 33.48 -1.49 24.35
C LEU A 486 32.39 -0.85 25.23
N PRO A 487 31.78 -1.60 26.16
CA PRO A 487 30.74 -1.11 27.08
C PRO A 487 31.35 -0.29 28.23
N THR A 488 31.92 0.87 27.91
CA THR A 488 32.57 1.74 28.89
C THR A 488 31.94 3.13 28.93
N GLY A 489 32.02 3.81 30.08
CA GLY A 489 31.51 5.18 30.24
C GLY A 489 29.99 5.27 30.00
N PRO A 490 29.49 6.28 29.26
CA PRO A 490 28.05 6.44 28.97
C PRO A 490 27.38 5.25 28.26
N TRP A 491 28.19 4.36 27.68
CA TRP A 491 27.74 3.19 26.92
C TRP A 491 27.69 1.90 27.72
N ALA A 492 28.03 1.94 29.02
CA ALA A 492 28.08 0.73 29.87
C ALA A 492 26.73 0.00 29.96
N GLU A 493 25.61 0.73 29.98
CA GLU A 493 24.24 0.18 30.01
C GLU A 493 23.61 0.09 28.61
N ALA A 494 24.35 0.41 27.54
CA ALA A 494 23.81 0.41 26.17
C ALA A 494 23.81 -1.01 25.59
N PHE A 495 22.81 -1.30 24.76
CA PHE A 495 22.80 -2.49 23.92
C PHE A 495 23.71 -2.23 22.71
N LEU A 496 24.85 -2.91 22.66
CA LEU A 496 25.94 -2.66 21.71
C LEU A 496 25.95 -3.66 20.54
N PRO A 497 26.59 -3.31 19.40
CA PRO A 497 26.65 -4.20 18.23
C PRO A 497 27.25 -5.59 18.49
N ASN A 498 28.20 -5.72 19.42
CA ASN A 498 28.76 -7.03 19.80
C ASN A 498 27.71 -8.01 20.39
N GLN A 499 26.66 -7.49 21.04
CA GLN A 499 25.56 -8.29 21.55
C GLN A 499 24.64 -8.77 20.41
N ILE A 500 24.47 -7.97 19.35
CA ILE A 500 23.78 -8.39 18.12
C ILE A 500 24.50 -9.60 17.52
N LEU A 501 25.84 -9.56 17.40
CA LEU A 501 26.63 -10.69 16.91
C LEU A 501 26.49 -11.94 17.78
N THR A 502 26.26 -11.77 19.08
CA THR A 502 26.03 -12.89 20.00
C THR A 502 24.66 -13.54 19.76
N ILE A 503 23.64 -12.75 19.42
CA ILE A 503 22.32 -13.28 19.03
C ILE A 503 22.43 -14.03 17.70
N GLU A 504 23.16 -13.48 16.71
CA GLU A 504 23.39 -14.15 15.42
C GLU A 504 24.13 -15.48 15.55
N LYS A 505 25.07 -15.60 16.50
CA LYS A 505 25.70 -16.90 16.80
C LYS A 505 24.69 -17.96 17.28
N THR A 506 23.63 -17.54 17.97
CA THR A 506 22.55 -18.43 18.42
C THR A 506 21.56 -18.72 17.29
N PHE A 507 21.32 -17.74 16.42
CA PHE A 507 20.39 -17.82 15.30
C PHE A 507 21.08 -17.38 13.99
N PRO A 508 21.88 -18.26 13.35
CA PRO A 508 22.72 -17.89 12.21
C PRO A 508 21.95 -17.34 11.01
N ASN A 509 20.69 -17.74 10.83
CA ASN A 509 19.85 -17.25 9.74
C ASN A 509 19.53 -15.75 9.84
N LEU A 510 19.64 -15.14 11.03
CA LEU A 510 19.45 -13.69 11.21
C LEU A 510 20.47 -12.84 10.48
N ALA A 511 21.68 -13.36 10.26
CA ALA A 511 22.70 -12.66 9.49
C ALA A 511 22.28 -12.40 8.03
N TYR A 512 21.21 -13.05 7.56
CA TYR A 512 20.63 -12.86 6.23
C TYR A 512 19.24 -12.21 6.27
N ASP A 513 18.68 -11.94 7.46
CA ASP A 513 17.36 -11.34 7.58
C ASP A 513 17.43 -9.84 7.25
N PRO A 514 16.64 -9.33 6.28
CA PRO A 514 16.70 -7.94 5.85
C PRO A 514 16.41 -6.91 6.96
N TRP A 515 15.42 -7.15 7.81
CA TRP A 515 15.05 -6.21 8.88
C TRP A 515 16.05 -6.27 10.03
N TRP A 516 16.54 -7.46 10.35
CA TRP A 516 17.63 -7.61 11.32
C TRP A 516 18.92 -6.94 10.84
N LEU A 517 19.30 -7.12 9.57
CA LEU A 517 20.47 -6.47 8.97
C LEU A 517 20.31 -4.95 8.93
N ARG A 518 19.13 -4.44 8.60
CA ARG A 518 18.83 -3.00 8.66
C ARG A 518 19.03 -2.46 10.08
N TYR A 519 18.50 -3.15 11.09
CA TYR A 519 18.73 -2.76 12.48
C TYR A 519 20.22 -2.86 12.87
N LYS A 520 20.92 -3.93 12.49
CA LYS A 520 22.35 -4.12 12.73
C LYS A 520 23.19 -3.01 12.13
N VAL A 521 22.98 -2.62 10.87
CA VAL A 521 23.76 -1.55 10.23
C VAL A 521 23.50 -0.21 10.90
N LEU A 522 22.26 0.09 11.30
CA LEU A 522 21.94 1.31 12.04
C LEU A 522 22.64 1.33 13.39
N LYS A 523 22.58 0.21 14.13
CA LYS A 523 23.25 0.07 15.42
C LYS A 523 24.76 0.24 15.28
N ILE A 524 25.38 -0.34 14.26
CA ILE A 524 26.81 -0.16 14.00
C ILE A 524 27.10 1.31 13.64
N ALA A 525 26.34 1.91 12.72
CA ALA A 525 26.57 3.26 12.24
C ALA A 525 26.53 4.31 13.35
N TYR A 526 25.52 4.25 14.23
CA TYR A 526 25.37 5.23 15.32
C TYR A 526 26.12 4.83 16.59
N CYS A 527 26.49 3.56 16.81
CA CYS A 527 27.33 3.21 17.94
C CYS A 527 28.82 3.42 17.63
N GLU A 528 29.34 2.97 16.50
CA GLU A 528 30.78 2.97 16.25
C GLU A 528 31.32 4.37 15.91
N ARG A 529 32.53 4.67 16.38
CA ARG A 529 33.10 6.02 16.25
C ARG A 529 33.49 6.32 14.81
N GLY A 530 33.08 7.49 14.32
CA GLY A 530 33.50 8.03 13.02
C GLY A 530 32.88 7.35 11.80
N LEU A 531 31.81 6.56 11.97
CA LEU A 531 31.04 6.03 10.83
C LEU A 531 30.05 7.07 10.30
N ILE A 532 29.36 7.78 11.20
CA ILE A 532 28.58 8.98 10.90
C ILE A 532 29.37 10.16 11.49
N THR A 533 30.02 10.96 10.64
CA THR A 533 30.94 12.01 11.11
C THR A 533 30.25 13.28 11.60
N THR A 534 28.95 13.40 11.33
CA THR A 534 28.13 14.58 11.64
C THR A 534 27.42 14.50 12.99
N ILE A 535 27.52 13.37 13.71
CA ILE A 535 26.85 13.14 14.99
C ILE A 535 27.88 13.05 16.13
N ASP A 536 27.59 13.71 17.26
CA ASP A 536 28.41 13.62 18.47
C ASP A 536 28.07 12.38 19.31
N GLU A 537 28.88 12.10 20.35
CA GLU A 537 28.74 10.89 21.16
C GLU A 537 27.44 10.84 22.00
N THR A 538 26.88 12.00 22.37
CA THR A 538 25.64 12.08 23.15
C THR A 538 24.44 11.79 22.25
N ALA A 539 24.35 12.49 21.11
CA ALA A 539 23.30 12.27 20.11
C ALA A 539 23.34 10.85 19.53
N ALA A 540 24.55 10.30 19.34
CA ALA A 540 24.75 8.91 18.93
C ALA A 540 24.17 7.90 19.93
N LEU A 541 24.39 8.13 21.23
CA LEU A 541 23.85 7.28 22.29
C LEU A 541 22.32 7.34 22.35
N GLU A 542 21.76 8.54 22.21
CA GLU A 542 20.32 8.76 22.21
C GLU A 542 19.64 8.11 21.01
N MET A 543 20.16 8.35 19.80
CA MET A 543 19.72 7.70 18.57
C MET A 543 19.76 6.18 18.68
N SER A 544 20.86 5.62 19.20
CA SER A 544 21.00 4.19 19.45
C SER A 544 19.93 3.62 20.40
N ARG A 545 19.50 4.38 21.42
CA ARG A 545 18.44 3.97 22.36
C ARG A 545 17.05 4.03 21.72
N VAL A 546 16.76 5.10 20.98
CA VAL A 546 15.50 5.27 20.25
C VAL A 546 15.35 4.17 19.20
N LEU A 547 16.43 3.82 18.49
CA LEU A 547 16.44 2.74 17.51
C LEU A 547 16.15 1.36 18.12
N ASP A 548 16.60 1.09 19.36
CA ASP A 548 16.27 -0.16 20.06
C ASP A 548 14.74 -0.28 20.25
N LEU A 549 14.11 0.78 20.75
CA LEU A 549 12.66 0.83 20.99
C LEU A 549 11.86 0.84 19.67
N ALA A 550 12.30 1.61 18.68
CA ALA A 550 11.66 1.69 17.37
C ALA A 550 11.69 0.33 16.66
N PHE A 551 12.83 -0.38 16.73
CA PHE A 551 12.92 -1.74 16.19
C PHE A 551 12.03 -2.72 16.95
N ALA A 552 12.02 -2.65 18.29
CA ALA A 552 11.16 -3.47 19.14
C ALA A 552 9.66 -3.29 18.80
N LEU A 553 9.21 -2.06 18.57
CA LEU A 553 7.86 -1.74 18.08
C LEU A 553 7.61 -2.26 16.67
N HIS A 554 8.57 -2.05 15.77
CA HIS A 554 8.47 -2.51 14.39
C HIS A 554 8.27 -4.02 14.31
N VAL A 555 9.04 -4.80 15.07
CA VAL A 555 8.96 -6.27 15.10
C VAL A 555 7.91 -6.81 16.07
N ARG A 556 7.12 -5.96 16.75
CA ARG A 556 6.17 -6.34 17.81
C ARG A 556 6.78 -7.28 18.85
N ILE A 557 7.79 -6.81 19.58
CA ILE A 557 8.42 -7.59 20.65
C ILE A 557 7.44 -8.02 21.75
N SER A 558 6.28 -7.38 21.87
CA SER A 558 5.17 -7.78 22.74
C SER A 558 4.62 -9.18 22.46
N ASP A 559 4.79 -9.70 21.24
CA ASP A 559 4.32 -11.04 20.88
C ASP A 559 4.97 -12.13 21.76
N VAL A 560 6.09 -11.82 22.43
CA VAL A 560 6.79 -12.74 23.35
C VAL A 560 6.72 -12.30 24.82
N PHE A 561 5.80 -11.41 25.18
CA PHE A 561 5.57 -11.08 26.58
C PHE A 561 4.84 -12.25 27.27
N ALA A 562 5.29 -12.61 28.47
CA ALA A 562 4.62 -13.65 29.24
C ALA A 562 3.23 -13.17 29.67
N ARG A 563 2.22 -14.02 29.50
CA ARG A 563 0.89 -13.77 30.06
C ARG A 563 0.93 -14.00 31.57
N PRO A 564 0.25 -13.18 32.39
CA PRO A 564 0.14 -13.44 33.82
C PRO A 564 -0.32 -14.87 34.10
N GLY A 565 0.49 -15.63 34.84
CA GLY A 565 0.16 -17.00 35.27
C GLY A 565 0.25 -18.10 34.20
N THR A 566 0.73 -17.82 32.97
CA THR A 566 0.90 -18.86 31.94
C THR A 566 2.32 -18.84 31.37
N PRO A 567 3.09 -19.95 31.43
CA PRO A 567 4.38 -20.03 30.76
C PRO A 567 4.20 -19.87 29.25
N LEU A 568 5.02 -19.03 28.63
CA LEU A 568 4.98 -18.80 27.19
C LEU A 568 5.74 -19.93 26.46
N GLU A 569 5.02 -20.74 25.68
CA GLU A 569 5.65 -21.71 24.79
C GLU A 569 6.12 -21.03 23.50
N LEU A 570 7.44 -20.84 23.38
CA LEU A 570 8.06 -20.27 22.18
C LEU A 570 8.25 -21.38 21.13
N THR A 571 7.33 -21.47 20.18
CA THR A 571 7.31 -22.58 19.21
C THR A 571 8.07 -22.23 17.94
N THR A 572 7.90 -21.01 17.44
CA THR A 572 8.45 -20.54 16.16
C THR A 572 9.87 -20.01 16.26
N HIS A 573 10.58 -19.95 15.13
CA HIS A 573 11.90 -19.30 15.04
C HIS A 573 11.84 -17.83 15.46
N ARG A 574 10.83 -17.09 14.96
CA ARG A 574 10.65 -15.66 15.26
C ARG A 574 10.48 -15.42 16.76
N GLU A 575 9.60 -16.17 17.43
CA GLU A 575 9.38 -16.04 18.88
C GLU A 575 10.67 -16.27 19.68
N LYS A 576 11.46 -17.30 19.34
CA LYS A 576 12.74 -17.58 20.00
C LYS A 576 13.75 -16.44 19.80
N VAL A 577 13.80 -15.85 18.61
CA VAL A 577 14.65 -14.70 18.33
C VAL A 577 14.19 -13.47 19.12
N LEU A 578 12.90 -13.15 19.10
CA LEU A 578 12.35 -11.99 19.80
C LEU A 578 12.55 -12.10 21.31
N ALA A 579 12.36 -13.30 21.89
CA ALA A 579 12.63 -13.52 23.31
C ALA A 579 14.11 -13.30 23.65
N LYS A 580 15.03 -13.74 22.78
CA LYS A 580 16.46 -13.50 22.98
C LYS A 580 16.85 -12.04 22.80
N PHE A 581 16.26 -11.36 21.84
CA PHE A 581 16.44 -9.92 21.64
C PHE A 581 15.93 -9.14 22.86
N LEU A 582 14.77 -9.51 23.39
CA LEU A 582 14.18 -8.92 24.59
C LEU A 582 15.11 -9.09 25.80
N GLU A 583 15.58 -10.32 26.06
CA GLU A 583 16.52 -10.62 27.15
C GLU A 583 17.79 -9.76 27.08
N LYS A 584 18.35 -9.56 25.87
CA LYS A 584 19.65 -8.89 25.70
C LYS A 584 19.56 -7.38 25.59
N ALA A 585 18.56 -6.84 24.89
CA ALA A 585 18.41 -5.41 24.67
C ALA A 585 17.61 -4.71 25.79
N PHE A 586 16.72 -5.45 26.45
CA PHE A 586 15.81 -4.95 27.50
C PHE A 586 15.82 -5.89 28.71
N PRO A 587 16.95 -6.00 29.44
CA PRO A 587 17.08 -6.92 30.56
C PRO A 587 16.03 -6.63 31.64
N GLU A 588 15.52 -7.71 32.25
CA GLU A 588 14.46 -7.65 33.25
C GLU A 588 14.83 -6.73 34.43
N GLY A 589 13.86 -5.94 34.90
CA GLY A 589 14.06 -4.95 35.97
C GLY A 589 14.80 -3.67 35.53
N GLY A 590 15.43 -3.66 34.35
CA GLY A 590 16.15 -2.50 33.82
C GLY A 590 15.25 -1.31 33.44
N ARG A 591 15.82 -0.09 33.43
CA ARG A 591 15.09 1.14 33.06
C ARG A 591 14.47 1.05 31.66
N LYS A 592 15.23 0.55 30.67
CA LYS A 592 14.74 0.35 29.30
C LYS A 592 13.59 -0.65 29.22
N ARG A 593 13.64 -1.74 30.00
CA ARG A 593 12.56 -2.74 30.05
C ARG A 593 11.28 -2.13 30.60
N LYS A 594 11.36 -1.35 31.70
CA LYS A 594 10.21 -0.62 32.24
C LYS A 594 9.61 0.36 31.22
N GLN A 595 10.45 1.11 30.50
CA GLN A 595 9.99 2.02 29.45
C GLN A 595 9.30 1.26 28.30
N LEU A 596 9.92 0.17 27.82
CA LEU A 596 9.34 -0.72 26.81
C LEU A 596 7.97 -1.24 27.26
N ASP A 597 7.87 -1.74 28.48
CA ASP A 597 6.63 -2.29 29.03
C ASP A 597 5.54 -1.21 29.10
N MET A 598 5.85 -0.01 29.59
CA MET A 598 4.91 1.13 29.61
C MET A 598 4.42 1.51 28.20
N ILE A 599 5.32 1.55 27.22
CA ILE A 599 4.95 1.82 25.82
C ILE A 599 4.03 0.72 25.30
N PHE A 600 4.39 -0.55 25.47
CA PHE A 600 3.61 -1.67 24.94
C PHE A 600 2.29 -1.93 25.66
N ILE A 601 2.13 -1.49 26.91
CA ILE A 601 0.81 -1.46 27.54
C ILE A 601 -0.04 -0.28 27.08
N GLY A 602 0.52 0.68 26.34
CA GLY A 602 -0.19 1.86 25.85
C GLY A 602 -0.32 2.97 26.88
N GLU A 603 0.58 3.04 27.87
CA GLU A 603 0.59 4.12 28.86
C GLU A 603 0.85 5.47 28.17
N THR A 604 -0.12 6.38 28.28
CA THR A 604 -0.20 7.61 27.49
C THR A 604 1.07 8.45 27.57
N ASP A 605 1.63 8.69 28.76
CA ASP A 605 2.79 9.57 28.91
C ASP A 605 4.07 8.94 28.32
N ALA A 606 4.26 7.63 28.48
CA ALA A 606 5.37 6.90 27.87
C ALA A 606 5.28 6.90 26.35
N VAL A 607 4.08 6.69 25.79
CA VAL A 607 3.84 6.70 24.34
C VAL A 607 4.09 8.09 23.76
N ASN A 608 3.52 9.13 24.36
CA ASN A 608 3.67 10.51 23.88
C ASN A 608 5.14 10.97 23.92
N ARG A 609 5.84 10.73 25.03
CA ARG A 609 7.27 11.05 25.14
C ARG A 609 8.10 10.32 24.10
N PHE A 610 7.84 9.02 23.92
CA PHE A 610 8.59 8.25 22.93
C PHE A 610 8.29 8.69 21.49
N GLU A 611 7.04 9.08 21.19
CA GLU A 611 6.69 9.70 19.91
C GLU A 611 7.44 11.02 19.69
N GLU A 612 7.49 11.89 20.71
CA GLU A 612 8.24 13.15 20.68
C GLU A 612 9.73 12.91 20.45
N ASP A 613 10.36 11.99 21.21
CA ASP A 613 11.76 11.59 21.03
C ASP A 613 12.03 11.16 19.57
N MET A 614 11.14 10.34 19.00
CA MET A 614 11.26 9.90 17.61
C MET A 614 11.13 11.05 16.62
N ARG A 615 10.22 12.01 16.83
CA ARG A 615 10.03 13.16 15.95
C ARG A 615 11.26 14.09 15.97
N VAL A 616 11.79 14.37 17.15
CA VAL A 616 13.02 15.17 17.32
C VAL A 616 14.20 14.49 16.59
N MET A 617 14.36 13.18 16.76
CA MET A 617 15.40 12.42 16.05
C MET A 617 15.21 12.41 14.53
N PHE A 618 13.97 12.33 14.08
CA PHE A 618 13.61 12.35 12.67
C PHE A 618 14.02 13.66 12.01
N GLU A 619 13.67 14.80 12.63
CA GLU A 619 14.04 16.13 12.14
C GLU A 619 15.54 16.36 12.18
N ALA A 620 16.21 15.98 13.27
CA ALA A 620 17.66 16.05 13.37
C ALA A 620 18.37 15.21 12.29
N CYS A 621 17.75 14.09 11.89
CA CYS A 621 18.24 13.26 10.78
C CYS A 621 18.06 13.97 9.43
N ILE A 622 16.92 14.62 9.17
CA ILE A 622 16.71 15.45 7.98
C ILE A 622 17.76 16.56 7.93
N ASP A 623 17.98 17.28 9.02
CA ASP A 623 18.94 18.40 9.07
C ASP A 623 20.37 17.94 8.74
N ARG A 624 20.80 16.79 9.28
CA ARG A 624 22.12 16.21 8.96
C ARG A 624 22.22 15.77 7.51
N ILE A 625 21.17 15.18 6.95
CA ILE A 625 21.09 14.78 5.54
C ILE A 625 21.16 16.02 4.64
N GLU A 626 20.39 17.06 4.92
CA GLU A 626 20.37 18.30 4.13
C GLU A 626 21.72 19.02 4.19
N LYS A 627 22.34 19.07 5.38
CA LYS A 627 23.72 19.55 5.52
C LYS A 627 24.67 18.74 4.65
N ARG A 628 24.55 17.41 4.65
CA ARG A 628 25.40 16.54 3.83
C ARG A 628 25.20 16.78 2.33
N PHE A 629 23.96 17.00 1.88
CA PHE A 629 23.68 17.36 0.48
C PHE A 629 24.35 18.67 0.07
N HIS A 630 24.35 19.66 0.96
CA HIS A 630 25.06 20.91 0.73
C HIS A 630 26.57 20.69 0.58
N GLU A 631 27.17 19.87 1.44
CA GLU A 631 28.61 19.52 1.40
C GLU A 631 29.02 18.84 0.08
N ILE A 632 28.15 18.00 -0.50
CA ILE A 632 28.42 17.27 -1.75
C ILE A 632 27.89 17.95 -3.02
N GLY A 633 27.29 19.15 -2.89
CA GLY A 633 26.81 19.94 -4.03
C GLY A 633 25.56 19.40 -4.74
N VAL A 634 24.71 18.65 -4.03
CA VAL A 634 23.44 18.14 -4.59
C VAL A 634 22.32 19.17 -4.41
N THR A 635 21.61 19.47 -5.51
CA THR A 635 20.43 20.36 -5.51
C THR A 635 19.15 19.59 -5.14
N SER A 636 18.25 20.23 -4.39
CA SER A 636 16.94 19.67 -4.03
C SER A 636 16.05 19.45 -5.25
N GLU A 637 15.25 18.37 -5.28
CA GLU A 637 14.28 18.10 -6.34
C GLU A 637 12.99 18.95 -6.27
N LYS A 638 12.89 19.82 -5.24
CA LYS A 638 11.68 20.58 -4.89
C LYS A 638 11.00 21.30 -6.04
N ASP A 639 11.78 21.85 -6.97
CA ASP A 639 11.25 22.67 -8.07
C ASP A 639 10.95 21.85 -9.33
N THR A 640 11.45 20.62 -9.43
CA THR A 640 11.40 19.79 -10.64
C THR A 640 10.52 18.55 -10.52
N ASN A 641 10.19 18.11 -9.29
CA ASN A 641 9.44 16.88 -9.04
C ASN A 641 8.11 17.15 -8.32
N GLU A 642 6.98 16.85 -8.98
CA GLU A 642 5.65 17.02 -8.39
C GLU A 642 5.39 16.07 -7.21
N GLU A 643 5.94 14.85 -7.24
CA GLU A 643 5.80 13.90 -6.12
C GLU A 643 6.50 14.43 -4.88
N PHE A 644 7.70 15.01 -5.05
CA PHE A 644 8.41 15.68 -3.98
C PHE A 644 7.56 16.77 -3.32
N LYS A 645 6.87 17.60 -4.12
CA LYS A 645 6.01 18.67 -3.59
C LYS A 645 4.90 18.13 -2.71
N ILE A 646 4.31 16.97 -3.07
CA ILE A 646 3.33 16.28 -2.21
C ILE A 646 3.98 15.95 -0.87
N TRP A 647 5.04 15.14 -0.88
CA TRP A 647 5.65 14.64 0.35
C TRP A 647 6.15 15.77 1.26
N TYR A 648 6.79 16.78 0.65
CA TYR A 648 7.29 17.96 1.37
C TYR A 648 6.15 18.79 1.98
N HIS A 649 5.07 19.01 1.24
CA HIS A 649 3.89 19.72 1.76
C HIS A 649 3.30 18.98 2.96
N TYR A 650 3.14 17.65 2.86
CA TYR A 650 2.62 16.84 3.98
C TYR A 650 3.52 16.92 5.20
N TYR A 651 4.83 16.78 5.03
CA TYR A 651 5.78 16.94 6.13
C TYR A 651 5.60 18.30 6.82
N LYS A 652 5.59 19.40 6.07
CA LYS A 652 5.46 20.75 6.64
C LYS A 652 4.13 21.02 7.35
N LYS A 653 3.06 20.32 6.96
CA LYS A 653 1.70 20.58 7.49
C LYS A 653 1.22 19.59 8.54
N ASN A 654 1.69 18.34 8.49
CA ASN A 654 1.11 17.23 9.27
C ASN A 654 2.13 16.45 10.09
N PHE A 655 3.44 16.67 9.90
CA PHE A 655 4.43 15.91 10.68
C PHE A 655 4.31 16.25 12.16
N HIS A 656 4.16 17.52 12.52
CA HIS A 656 3.83 17.90 13.90
C HIS A 656 2.32 18.05 14.08
N PRO A 657 1.70 17.24 14.96
CA PRO A 657 0.32 17.42 15.37
C PRO A 657 0.03 18.84 15.85
N GLN A 658 -1.02 19.48 15.32
CA GLN A 658 -1.58 20.64 16.01
C GLN A 658 -2.33 20.19 17.28
N PRO A 659 -2.41 21.02 18.34
CA PRO A 659 -3.07 20.63 19.60
C PRO A 659 -4.53 20.21 19.48
N ASN A 660 -5.23 20.68 18.45
CA ASN A 660 -6.63 20.35 18.17
C ASN A 660 -6.80 19.05 17.35
N VAL A 661 -5.73 18.49 16.78
CA VAL A 661 -5.81 17.25 15.98
C VAL A 661 -5.98 16.03 16.89
N VAL A 662 -6.89 15.14 16.51
CA VAL A 662 -7.04 13.81 17.10
C VAL A 662 -6.00 12.89 16.46
N GLN A 663 -4.87 12.70 17.13
CA GLN A 663 -3.75 11.94 16.57
C GLN A 663 -3.99 10.43 16.59
N PRO A 664 -3.70 9.73 15.49
CA PRO A 664 -3.55 8.27 15.52
C PRO A 664 -2.35 7.89 16.41
N SER A 665 -2.53 6.92 17.28
CA SER A 665 -1.47 6.33 18.08
C SER A 665 -0.40 5.68 17.19
N ILE A 666 0.87 5.85 17.58
CA ILE A 666 2.03 5.14 17.01
C ILE A 666 1.98 3.63 17.26
N LEU A 667 1.14 3.17 18.19
CA LEU A 667 1.00 1.76 18.55
C LEU A 667 -0.11 1.10 17.74
N THR A 668 0.13 0.93 16.44
CA THR A 668 -0.85 0.32 15.52
C THR A 668 -1.34 -1.06 15.97
N HIS A 669 -0.46 -1.86 16.58
CA HIS A 669 -0.79 -3.19 17.09
C HIS A 669 -1.74 -3.18 18.31
N LEU A 670 -1.93 -2.03 18.98
CA LEU A 670 -2.89 -1.89 20.07
C LEU A 670 -4.26 -1.39 19.59
N LYS A 671 -4.43 -1.04 18.31
CA LYS A 671 -5.67 -0.50 17.72
C LYS A 671 -6.73 -1.60 17.54
N VAL A 672 -7.19 -2.17 18.65
CA VAL A 672 -8.22 -3.21 18.67
C VAL A 672 -9.32 -2.89 19.67
N PRO A 673 -10.58 -3.32 19.43
CA PRO A 673 -11.68 -3.06 20.34
C PRO A 673 -11.39 -3.55 21.77
N ARG A 674 -11.87 -2.81 22.77
CA ARG A 674 -11.72 -3.13 24.20
C ARG A 674 -13.03 -3.68 24.76
N GLY A 675 -12.95 -4.49 25.82
CA GLY A 675 -14.15 -4.98 26.52
C GLY A 675 -15.00 -3.83 27.06
N ARG A 676 -14.35 -2.92 27.79
CA ARG A 676 -14.95 -1.69 28.31
C ARG A 676 -13.98 -0.53 28.18
N VAL A 677 -14.51 0.66 27.92
CA VAL A 677 -13.78 1.92 28.07
C VAL A 677 -14.47 2.73 29.15
N LEU A 678 -13.74 2.98 30.22
CA LEU A 678 -14.16 3.80 31.36
C LEU A 678 -13.75 5.24 31.11
N THR A 679 -14.67 6.17 31.31
CA THR A 679 -14.44 7.60 31.20
C THR A 679 -14.68 8.27 32.54
N GLY A 680 -13.79 9.17 32.93
CA GLY A 680 -13.93 9.98 34.14
C GLY A 680 -13.31 11.36 33.99
N PHE A 681 -13.59 12.22 34.95
CA PHE A 681 -13.12 13.58 35.02
C PHE A 681 -12.41 13.83 36.36
N ASP A 682 -11.26 14.49 36.27
CA ASP A 682 -10.48 14.96 37.40
C ASP A 682 -10.34 16.48 37.32
N LYS A 683 -10.55 17.19 38.44
CA LYS A 683 -10.55 18.67 38.44
C LYS A 683 -9.19 19.28 38.08
N GLU A 684 -8.09 18.59 38.38
CA GLU A 684 -6.73 19.05 38.09
C GLU A 684 -6.24 18.54 36.73
N LYS A 685 -6.70 17.35 36.31
CA LYS A 685 -6.18 16.64 35.12
C LYS A 685 -7.15 16.58 33.94
N GLY A 686 -8.37 17.10 34.06
CA GLY A 686 -9.37 17.07 32.99
C GLY A 686 -9.97 15.67 32.74
N TRP A 687 -10.44 15.41 31.53
CA TRP A 687 -11.02 14.11 31.17
C TRP A 687 -9.93 13.07 30.92
N PHE A 688 -10.21 11.84 31.34
CA PHE A 688 -9.40 10.67 31.06
C PHE A 688 -10.25 9.48 30.61
N PHE A 689 -9.63 8.61 29.82
CA PHE A 689 -10.23 7.40 29.24
C PHE A 689 -9.33 6.21 29.53
N LYS A 690 -9.92 5.12 30.02
CA LYS A 690 -9.21 3.90 30.41
C LYS A 690 -9.86 2.69 29.76
N ALA A 691 -9.07 1.75 29.26
CA ALA A 691 -9.57 0.44 28.89
C ALA A 691 -9.64 -0.44 30.15
N PHE A 692 -10.72 -1.21 30.27
CA PHE A 692 -10.85 -2.28 31.25
C PHE A 692 -11.06 -3.62 30.53
N GLN A 693 -10.20 -4.59 30.85
CA GLN A 693 -10.21 -5.92 30.24
C GLN A 693 -10.68 -6.94 31.27
N LYS A 694 -11.69 -7.76 30.95
CA LYS A 694 -12.04 -8.91 31.80
C LYS A 694 -11.01 -10.01 31.55
N THR A 695 -10.40 -10.54 32.61
CA THR A 695 -9.38 -11.61 32.59
C THR A 695 -9.86 -12.99 32.09
N SER A 696 -11.02 -13.07 31.43
CA SER A 696 -11.73 -14.32 31.18
C SER A 696 -11.93 -14.64 29.70
N SER A 697 -10.86 -14.88 28.95
CA SER A 697 -11.00 -15.54 27.65
C SER A 697 -9.73 -16.26 27.25
N LYS A 698 -9.77 -17.58 27.41
CA LYS A 698 -8.61 -18.44 27.14
C LYS A 698 -8.35 -18.68 25.65
N ASN A 699 -9.27 -18.46 24.71
CA ASN A 699 -9.17 -19.08 23.38
C ASN A 699 -9.82 -18.32 22.19
N PHE A 700 -9.55 -17.03 21.89
CA PHE A 700 -9.96 -16.45 20.58
C PHE A 700 -9.00 -15.36 20.03
N GLY A 701 -8.83 -15.32 18.71
CA GLY A 701 -7.66 -14.80 17.98
C GLY A 701 -7.36 -13.29 18.05
N LYS A 702 -8.34 -12.39 18.25
CA LYS A 702 -8.09 -10.95 18.42
C LYS A 702 -7.72 -10.58 19.87
N GLU A 703 -8.23 -11.31 20.85
CA GLU A 703 -8.00 -11.06 22.29
C GLU A 703 -6.59 -11.53 22.73
N ALA A 704 -5.98 -12.47 21.99
CA ALA A 704 -4.59 -12.87 22.20
C ALA A 704 -3.59 -11.70 22.07
N GLN A 705 -3.90 -10.70 21.22
CA GLN A 705 -3.03 -9.53 20.98
C GLN A 705 -2.93 -8.60 22.19
N ILE A 706 -3.92 -8.62 23.08
CA ILE A 706 -3.97 -7.79 24.30
C ILE A 706 -3.82 -8.59 25.59
N ALA A 707 -3.62 -9.91 25.51
CA ALA A 707 -3.56 -10.79 26.69
C ALA A 707 -2.38 -10.50 27.65
N HIS A 708 -1.41 -9.70 27.23
CA HIS A 708 -0.28 -9.24 28.05
C HIS A 708 -0.57 -7.90 28.75
N LEU A 709 -1.69 -7.24 28.41
CA LEU A 709 -2.07 -5.95 28.99
C LEU A 709 -2.59 -6.11 30.42
N PRO A 710 -2.41 -5.09 31.28
CA PRO A 710 -3.03 -5.07 32.60
C PRO A 710 -4.56 -4.99 32.51
N GLU A 711 -5.24 -5.35 33.61
CA GLU A 711 -6.71 -5.29 33.72
C GLU A 711 -7.26 -3.89 33.42
N GLU A 712 -6.52 -2.85 33.83
CA GLU A 712 -6.83 -1.45 33.58
C GLU A 712 -5.65 -0.77 32.87
N THR A 713 -5.93 -0.02 31.81
CA THR A 713 -4.92 0.70 31.01
C THR A 713 -5.40 2.12 30.73
N LEU A 714 -4.59 3.14 31.02
CA LEU A 714 -4.88 4.52 30.61
C LEU A 714 -4.67 4.68 29.10
N LEU A 715 -5.68 5.17 28.39
CA LEU A 715 -5.64 5.36 26.93
C LEU A 715 -5.28 6.79 26.56
N VAL A 716 -5.93 7.76 27.22
CA VAL A 716 -5.66 9.20 27.07
C VAL A 716 -6.13 9.95 28.32
N GLU A 717 -5.40 10.99 28.73
CA GLU A 717 -5.77 11.94 29.79
C GLU A 717 -5.47 13.38 29.39
N ARG A 718 -5.92 14.36 30.18
CA ARG A 718 -5.68 15.79 29.97
C ARG A 718 -6.19 16.30 28.62
N VAL A 719 -7.34 15.77 28.21
CA VAL A 719 -8.03 16.16 26.97
C VAL A 719 -9.44 16.66 27.25
N GLY A 720 -10.02 17.38 26.29
CA GLY A 720 -11.46 17.60 26.24
C GLY A 720 -12.21 16.28 26.02
N PHE A 721 -13.45 16.19 26.49
CA PHE A 721 -14.23 14.95 26.41
C PHE A 721 -14.42 14.48 24.97
N LEU A 722 -14.79 15.40 24.06
CA LEU A 722 -15.05 15.04 22.66
C LEU A 722 -13.76 14.57 21.97
N LYS A 723 -12.63 15.21 22.27
CA LYS A 723 -11.32 14.80 21.75
C LYS A 723 -10.93 13.40 22.24
N GLY A 724 -11.11 13.11 23.53
CA GLY A 724 -10.81 11.80 24.10
C GLY A 724 -11.72 10.69 23.57
N LEU A 725 -13.02 10.98 23.38
CA LEU A 725 -13.96 10.06 22.77
C LEU A 725 -13.59 9.78 21.30
N ALA A 726 -13.35 10.83 20.51
CA ALA A 726 -12.90 10.71 19.13
C ALA A 726 -11.56 9.95 19.02
N TYR A 727 -10.64 10.16 19.96
CA TYR A 727 -9.38 9.41 20.04
C TYR A 727 -9.61 7.92 20.24
N CYS A 728 -10.55 7.54 21.12
CA CYS A 728 -10.88 6.13 21.37
C CYS A 728 -11.53 5.46 20.14
N LEU A 729 -12.38 6.20 19.42
CA LEU A 729 -13.00 5.74 18.18
C LEU A 729 -11.97 5.58 17.05
N LEU A 730 -11.17 6.63 16.80
CA LEU A 730 -10.18 6.66 15.72
C LEU A 730 -9.09 5.61 15.89
N ASN A 731 -8.68 5.34 17.13
CA ASN A 731 -7.67 4.33 17.45
C ASN A 731 -8.25 2.92 17.62
N GLY A 732 -9.51 2.70 17.26
CA GLY A 732 -10.12 1.38 17.22
C GLY A 732 -10.35 0.75 18.59
N TYR A 733 -10.28 1.51 19.70
CA TYR A 733 -10.53 0.98 21.04
C TYR A 733 -12.02 0.71 21.31
N TYR A 734 -12.91 1.29 20.50
CA TYR A 734 -14.35 1.05 20.51
C TYR A 734 -14.77 0.35 19.21
N GLY A 735 -15.41 -0.82 19.32
CA GLY A 735 -15.86 -1.57 18.16
C GLY A 735 -16.43 -2.94 18.52
N LEU A 736 -16.58 -3.79 17.51
CA LEU A 736 -17.05 -5.16 17.67
C LEU A 736 -15.90 -6.08 18.12
N LEU A 737 -16.02 -6.66 19.31
CA LEU A 737 -15.18 -7.73 19.81
C LEU A 737 -15.65 -9.05 19.23
N ASN A 738 -14.72 -9.98 19.00
CA ASN A 738 -15.03 -11.34 18.53
C ASN A 738 -15.85 -11.37 17.23
N GLN A 739 -15.62 -10.38 16.35
CA GLN A 739 -16.23 -10.31 15.02
C GLN A 739 -16.04 -11.63 14.25
N GLY A 740 -17.11 -12.15 13.65
CA GLY A 740 -17.18 -13.45 12.99
C GLY A 740 -17.38 -14.62 13.96
N THR A 741 -17.92 -14.42 15.17
CA THR A 741 -18.17 -15.51 16.12
C THR A 741 -19.54 -15.42 16.78
N LEU A 742 -20.01 -16.53 17.37
CA LEU A 742 -21.25 -16.58 18.16
C LEU A 742 -21.22 -15.72 19.45
N LYS A 743 -20.08 -15.10 19.81
CA LYS A 743 -19.90 -14.31 21.03
C LYS A 743 -19.50 -12.86 20.73
N GLU A 744 -19.90 -12.36 19.57
CA GLU A 744 -19.74 -10.94 19.25
C GLU A 744 -20.32 -10.06 20.35
N THR A 745 -19.49 -9.15 20.86
CA THR A 745 -19.91 -8.17 21.86
C THR A 745 -19.35 -6.81 21.45
N PHE A 746 -20.12 -5.75 21.67
CA PHE A 746 -19.64 -4.40 21.39
C PHE A 746 -18.90 -3.86 22.61
N THR A 747 -17.84 -3.08 22.40
CA THR A 747 -17.21 -2.31 23.48
C THR A 747 -18.24 -1.48 24.24
N SER A 748 -18.31 -1.62 25.56
CA SER A 748 -19.16 -0.75 26.38
C SER A 748 -18.41 0.51 26.81
N LEU A 749 -19.08 1.67 26.70
CA LEU A 749 -18.58 2.95 27.21
C LEU A 749 -19.26 3.23 28.56
N GLU A 750 -18.48 3.38 29.62
CA GLU A 750 -19.00 3.56 30.99
C GLU A 750 -18.43 4.82 31.65
N LEU A 751 -19.28 5.58 32.32
CA LEU A 751 -18.85 6.70 33.17
C LEU A 751 -18.56 6.24 34.60
N ILE A 752 -17.40 6.64 35.13
CA ILE A 752 -17.03 6.36 36.51
C ILE A 752 -17.77 7.33 37.43
N ARG A 753 -18.91 6.92 37.99
CA ARG A 753 -19.81 7.76 38.81
C ARG A 753 -19.13 8.54 39.94
N THR A 754 -18.09 7.99 40.55
CA THR A 754 -17.32 8.64 41.63
C THR A 754 -16.36 9.72 41.14
N GLN A 755 -16.20 9.87 39.81
CA GLN A 755 -15.28 10.78 39.15
C GLN A 755 -16.00 11.55 38.03
N ILE A 756 -17.22 12.02 38.30
CA ILE A 756 -18.03 12.88 37.40
C ILE A 756 -18.48 14.16 38.12
N ASP A 757 -17.65 14.70 39.00
CA ASP A 757 -17.88 16.06 39.49
C ASP A 757 -17.28 17.03 38.47
N LEU A 758 -18.13 17.64 37.64
CA LEU A 758 -17.75 18.57 36.58
C LEU A 758 -17.14 19.88 37.10
N GLY A 759 -16.98 20.01 38.44
CA GLY A 759 -16.30 21.13 39.08
C GLY A 759 -17.20 22.34 39.35
N SER A 760 -18.47 22.27 38.98
CA SER A 760 -19.45 23.34 39.14
C SER A 760 -20.86 22.76 39.29
N GLU A 761 -21.62 23.22 40.29
CA GLU A 761 -23.03 22.84 40.50
C GLU A 761 -23.85 23.03 39.22
N LEU A 762 -23.66 24.18 38.55
CA LEU A 762 -24.35 24.49 37.29
C LEU A 762 -24.10 23.47 36.17
N ASP A 763 -22.90 22.91 36.07
CA ASP A 763 -22.57 21.94 35.02
C ASP A 763 -23.08 20.55 35.43
N ASN A 764 -22.99 20.20 36.71
CA ASN A 764 -23.55 18.97 37.27
C ASN A 764 -25.09 18.93 37.12
N ASP A 765 -25.77 20.05 37.32
CA ASP A 765 -27.23 20.13 37.24
C ASP A 765 -27.73 20.15 35.78
N TYR A 766 -27.11 20.98 34.93
CA TYR A 766 -27.64 21.25 33.59
C TYR A 766 -26.84 20.64 32.44
N ALA A 767 -25.59 20.21 32.62
CA ALA A 767 -24.75 19.74 31.51
C ALA A 767 -24.23 18.31 31.68
N HIS A 768 -24.67 17.57 32.71
CA HIS A 768 -24.29 16.17 32.88
C HIS A 768 -24.78 15.29 31.71
N VAL A 769 -24.08 14.19 31.48
CA VAL A 769 -24.45 13.18 30.48
C VAL A 769 -24.66 11.82 31.15
N GLN A 770 -25.61 11.06 30.63
CA GLN A 770 -25.91 9.70 31.05
C GLN A 770 -25.09 8.69 30.24
N PRO A 771 -24.81 7.47 30.76
CA PRO A 771 -24.00 6.48 30.04
C PRO A 771 -24.51 6.15 28.63
N ASP A 772 -25.83 6.04 28.43
CA ASP A 772 -26.43 5.75 27.13
C ASP A 772 -26.23 6.89 26.11
N GLN A 773 -26.12 8.14 26.57
CA GLN A 773 -25.86 9.30 25.70
C GLN A 773 -24.45 9.25 25.10
N ILE A 774 -23.46 8.76 25.85
CA ILE A 774 -22.09 8.61 25.33
C ILE A 774 -22.06 7.56 24.22
N GLU A 775 -22.73 6.44 24.41
CA GLU A 775 -22.80 5.39 23.39
C GLU A 775 -23.52 5.88 22.12
N LYS A 776 -24.61 6.64 22.27
CA LYS A 776 -25.30 7.28 21.14
C LYS A 776 -24.40 8.28 20.41
N LEU A 777 -23.68 9.13 21.16
CA LEU A 777 -22.73 10.09 20.57
C LEU A 777 -21.59 9.37 19.83
N ALA A 778 -21.06 8.29 20.40
CA ALA A 778 -20.02 7.48 19.75
C ALA A 778 -20.52 6.89 18.42
N ARG A 779 -21.75 6.36 18.39
CA ARG A 779 -22.38 5.85 17.16
C ARG A 779 -22.63 6.97 16.15
N LEU A 780 -23.08 8.14 16.60
CA LEU A 780 -23.25 9.32 15.73
C LEU A 780 -21.94 9.74 15.07
N ILE A 781 -20.83 9.75 15.82
CA ILE A 781 -19.49 10.05 15.27
C ILE A 781 -19.12 9.01 14.21
N LEU A 782 -19.27 7.71 14.49
CA LEU A 782 -18.93 6.66 13.52
C LEU A 782 -19.79 6.73 12.23
N GLN A 783 -21.07 7.10 12.36
CA GLN A 783 -21.97 7.25 11.22
C GLN A 783 -21.63 8.48 10.37
N LEU A 784 -21.32 9.61 11.01
CA LEU A 784 -21.01 10.86 10.33
C LEU A 784 -19.60 10.85 9.73
N PHE A 785 -18.62 10.23 10.40
CA PHE A 785 -17.22 10.16 9.98
C PHE A 785 -16.82 8.72 9.55
N PRO A 786 -17.41 8.17 8.48
CA PRO A 786 -17.06 6.84 8.00
C PRO A 786 -15.62 6.83 7.48
N ALA A 787 -15.00 5.64 7.41
CA ALA A 787 -13.68 5.48 6.79
C ALA A 787 -13.67 6.07 5.36
N GLN A 788 -12.66 6.88 5.05
CA GLN A 788 -12.54 7.59 3.78
C GLN A 788 -11.26 7.16 3.05
N LYS A 789 -11.40 6.84 1.76
CA LYS A 789 -10.24 6.69 0.87
C LYS A 789 -9.74 8.09 0.49
N ILE A 790 -8.58 8.46 1.00
CA ILE A 790 -7.99 9.79 0.79
C ILE A 790 -7.09 9.76 -0.45
N ASP A 791 -7.32 10.70 -1.36
CA ASP A 791 -6.38 10.99 -2.45
C ASP A 791 -5.44 12.12 -2.04
N TYR A 792 -4.28 11.74 -1.52
CA TYR A 792 -3.26 12.66 -1.03
C TYR A 792 -2.76 13.64 -2.10
N ARG A 793 -2.89 13.32 -3.40
CA ARG A 793 -2.55 14.23 -4.52
C ARG A 793 -3.41 15.50 -4.54
N SER A 794 -4.58 15.44 -3.89
CA SER A 794 -5.49 16.57 -3.79
C SER A 794 -4.84 17.77 -3.08
N CYS A 795 -3.83 17.58 -2.24
CA CYS A 795 -3.15 18.69 -1.56
C CYS A 795 -2.45 19.68 -2.51
N LEU A 796 -2.11 19.26 -3.74
CA LEU A 796 -1.50 20.12 -4.76
C LEU A 796 -2.53 20.81 -5.65
N LYS A 797 -3.68 20.15 -5.86
CA LYS A 797 -4.65 20.52 -6.91
C LYS A 797 -5.91 21.16 -6.37
N LYS A 798 -6.27 20.87 -5.11
CA LYS A 798 -7.50 21.30 -4.46
C LYS A 798 -7.14 22.07 -3.21
N GLU A 799 -7.92 23.10 -2.94
CA GLU A 799 -7.87 23.77 -1.65
C GLU A 799 -8.36 22.78 -0.57
N MET A 800 -7.67 22.79 0.57
CA MET A 800 -8.10 22.03 1.74
C MET A 800 -9.45 22.59 2.18
N HIS A 801 -10.43 21.71 2.33
CA HIS A 801 -11.76 22.07 2.78
C HIS A 801 -12.26 21.02 3.75
N LEU A 802 -13.30 21.34 4.49
CA LEU A 802 -13.92 20.42 5.43
C LEU A 802 -14.95 19.56 4.70
N THR A 803 -15.01 18.29 5.08
CA THR A 803 -15.91 17.30 4.48
C THR A 803 -17.03 16.91 5.44
N GLU A 804 -16.75 16.84 6.73
CA GLU A 804 -17.72 16.51 7.78
C GLU A 804 -17.53 17.36 9.03
N VAL A 805 -18.65 17.75 9.65
CA VAL A 805 -18.69 18.58 10.85
C VAL A 805 -19.79 18.08 11.78
N LEU A 806 -19.44 17.80 13.04
CA LEU A 806 -20.36 17.55 14.15
C LEU A 806 -20.27 18.68 15.15
N ILE A 807 -21.38 19.35 15.42
CA ILE A 807 -21.48 20.39 16.45
C ILE A 807 -22.24 19.83 17.66
N CYS A 808 -21.56 19.76 18.80
CA CYS A 808 -22.11 19.33 20.09
C CYS A 808 -22.35 20.55 20.98
N PHE A 809 -23.58 20.72 21.46
CA PHE A 809 -23.97 21.84 22.34
C PHE A 809 -24.24 21.38 23.77
N ASN A 810 -23.68 22.12 24.74
CA ASN A 810 -23.71 21.83 26.17
C ASN A 810 -23.19 20.43 26.54
N LEU A 811 -22.17 19.97 25.82
CA LEU A 811 -21.50 18.70 26.11
C LEU A 811 -20.68 18.84 27.40
N LEU A 812 -21.22 18.41 28.55
CA LEU A 812 -20.54 18.39 29.86
C LEU A 812 -20.20 19.75 30.48
N ARG A 813 -20.41 20.85 29.76
CA ARG A 813 -20.34 22.20 30.30
C ARG A 813 -21.43 23.07 29.68
N PHE A 814 -22.22 23.73 30.51
CA PHE A 814 -23.30 24.59 30.04
C PHE A 814 -22.73 25.83 29.34
N GLY A 815 -23.23 26.13 28.15
CA GLY A 815 -22.72 27.15 27.24
C GLY A 815 -21.54 26.70 26.37
N GLN A 816 -21.07 25.45 26.49
CA GLN A 816 -19.97 24.95 25.67
C GLN A 816 -20.45 24.51 24.28
N ILE A 817 -19.68 24.87 23.26
CA ILE A 817 -19.78 24.35 21.91
C ILE A 817 -18.51 23.55 21.65
N SER A 818 -18.69 22.25 21.36
CA SER A 818 -17.60 21.34 21.00
C SER A 818 -17.82 20.88 19.57
N ILE A 819 -16.79 20.97 18.74
CA ILE A 819 -16.90 20.70 17.31
C ILE A 819 -15.88 19.63 16.96
N LEU A 820 -16.34 18.58 16.30
CA LEU A 820 -15.50 17.59 15.67
C LEU A 820 -15.62 17.77 14.17
N PHE A 821 -14.50 17.87 13.45
CA PHE A 821 -14.54 18.05 12.00
C PHE A 821 -13.37 17.34 11.30
N ARG A 822 -13.60 16.98 10.04
CA ARG A 822 -12.60 16.31 9.19
C ARG A 822 -12.35 17.13 7.93
N ASN A 823 -11.07 17.26 7.58
CA ASN A 823 -10.68 17.90 6.31
C ASN A 823 -10.60 16.90 5.16
N SER A 824 -10.47 17.41 3.93
CA SER A 824 -10.36 16.63 2.70
C SER A 824 -9.11 15.74 2.59
N LEU A 825 -8.17 15.85 3.55
CA LEU A 825 -6.99 15.00 3.68
C LEU A 825 -7.14 13.94 4.80
N GLY A 826 -8.31 13.88 5.44
CA GLY A 826 -8.65 12.88 6.47
C GLY A 826 -8.25 13.25 7.89
N SER A 827 -7.64 14.41 8.14
CA SER A 827 -7.26 14.83 9.48
C SER A 827 -8.51 15.20 10.29
N LEU A 828 -8.67 14.58 11.45
CA LEU A 828 -9.77 14.80 12.38
C LEU A 828 -9.34 15.81 13.47
N MET A 829 -10.12 16.85 13.68
CA MET A 829 -9.81 17.95 14.59
C MET A 829 -10.97 18.22 15.55
N VAL A 830 -10.64 18.68 16.77
CA VAL A 830 -11.61 19.04 17.80
C VAL A 830 -11.33 20.45 18.31
N GLU A 831 -12.37 21.27 18.32
CA GLU A 831 -12.36 22.63 18.85
C GLU A 831 -13.45 22.81 19.90
N GLU A 832 -13.13 23.48 21.00
CA GLU A 832 -14.05 23.67 22.12
C GLU A 832 -13.99 25.12 22.60
N PHE A 833 -15.14 25.77 22.74
CA PHE A 833 -15.24 27.11 23.33
C PHE A 833 -16.52 27.26 24.17
N THR A 834 -16.54 28.26 25.05
CA THR A 834 -17.65 28.49 25.98
C THR A 834 -18.23 29.89 25.79
N ILE A 835 -19.55 29.99 25.71
CA ILE A 835 -20.28 31.26 25.65
C ILE A 835 -20.62 31.70 27.09
N ASP A 836 -19.84 32.63 27.64
CA ASP A 836 -20.00 33.08 29.04
C ASP A 836 -21.39 33.63 29.36
N LYS A 837 -22.04 34.27 28.38
CA LYS A 837 -23.43 34.75 28.51
C LYS A 837 -24.37 33.62 28.90
N PHE A 838 -24.18 32.43 28.35
CA PHE A 838 -25.08 31.29 28.56
C PHE A 838 -24.96 30.74 29.96
N ARG A 839 -23.75 30.76 30.53
CA ARG A 839 -23.53 30.41 31.95
C ARG A 839 -24.25 31.38 32.88
N LYS A 840 -24.20 32.68 32.61
CA LYS A 840 -24.85 33.72 33.42
C LYS A 840 -26.38 33.65 33.36
N GLN A 841 -26.95 33.08 32.30
CA GLN A 841 -28.39 32.97 32.07
C GLN A 841 -28.87 31.51 32.08
N SER A 842 -28.12 30.61 32.73
CA SER A 842 -28.34 29.16 32.64
C SER A 842 -29.75 28.74 33.01
N LYS A 843 -30.31 29.25 34.12
CA LYS A 843 -31.68 28.94 34.55
C LYS A 843 -32.72 29.33 33.49
N ARG A 844 -32.62 30.55 32.94
CA ARG A 844 -33.52 31.03 31.89
C ARG A 844 -33.42 30.18 30.64
N TYR A 845 -32.21 29.89 30.17
CA TYR A 845 -32.02 29.10 28.96
C TYR A 845 -32.35 27.62 29.14
N HIS A 846 -32.24 27.09 30.35
CA HIS A 846 -32.71 25.76 30.71
C HIS A 846 -34.24 25.64 30.52
N GLU A 847 -35.00 26.61 31.02
CA GLU A 847 -36.46 26.66 30.92
C GLU A 847 -36.95 27.05 29.50
N ALA A 848 -36.14 27.80 28.74
CA ALA A 848 -36.51 28.35 27.43
C ALA A 848 -35.43 28.12 26.35
N TYR A 849 -35.22 26.87 25.95
CA TYR A 849 -34.17 26.50 24.99
C TYR A 849 -34.28 27.21 23.62
N LYS A 850 -35.50 27.53 23.18
CA LYS A 850 -35.71 28.29 21.93
C LYS A 850 -35.12 29.70 21.99
N GLU A 851 -35.17 30.34 23.16
CA GLU A 851 -34.50 31.64 23.37
C GLU A 851 -32.98 31.48 23.35
N CYS A 852 -32.46 30.36 23.87
CA CYS A 852 -31.04 30.04 23.83
C CYS A 852 -30.57 29.85 22.39
N PHE A 853 -31.31 29.04 21.61
CA PHE A 853 -31.01 28.83 20.20
C PHE A 853 -31.12 30.16 19.46
N ALA A 854 -32.13 31.00 19.70
CA ALA A 854 -32.32 32.31 19.05
C ALA A 854 -31.31 33.40 19.46
N ASP A 855 -30.39 33.14 20.39
CA ASP A 855 -29.54 34.21 20.93
C ASP A 855 -28.46 34.67 19.93
N PRO A 856 -28.29 35.99 19.70
CA PRO A 856 -27.27 36.51 18.78
C PRO A 856 -25.82 36.15 19.17
N ALA A 857 -25.56 35.86 20.45
CA ALA A 857 -24.22 35.45 20.89
C ALA A 857 -23.84 34.08 20.31
N LEU A 858 -24.79 33.15 20.17
CA LEU A 858 -24.55 31.85 19.54
C LEU A 858 -24.26 32.03 18.05
N GLU A 859 -25.05 32.86 17.37
CA GLU A 859 -24.85 33.16 15.94
C GLU A 859 -23.48 33.75 15.67
N LEU A 860 -23.05 34.76 16.45
CA LEU A 860 -21.74 35.39 16.28
C LEU A 860 -20.59 34.38 16.40
N HIS A 861 -20.64 33.48 17.39
CA HIS A 861 -19.59 32.48 17.56
C HIS A 861 -19.58 31.45 16.43
N LEU A 862 -20.75 31.00 15.97
CA LEU A 862 -20.86 30.07 14.85
C LEU A 862 -20.40 30.71 13.52
N GLN A 863 -20.70 31.99 13.28
CA GLN A 863 -20.22 32.71 12.09
C GLN A 863 -18.70 32.91 12.12
N ASN A 864 -18.14 33.27 13.28
CA ASN A 864 -16.69 33.35 13.44
C ASN A 864 -16.04 31.99 13.17
N MET A 865 -16.58 30.92 13.73
CA MET A 865 -16.12 29.55 13.48
C MET A 865 -16.12 29.20 11.98
N ILE A 866 -17.23 29.44 11.28
CA ILE A 866 -17.31 29.18 9.83
C ILE A 866 -16.21 29.90 9.07
N ARG A 867 -16.00 31.18 9.40
CA ARG A 867 -15.00 32.00 8.75
C ARG A 867 -13.58 31.50 9.05
N ASP A 868 -13.30 31.21 10.32
CA ASP A 868 -11.95 30.87 10.79
C ASP A 868 -11.51 29.48 10.30
N TYR A 869 -12.46 28.56 10.10
CA TYR A 869 -12.21 27.20 9.58
C TYR A 869 -12.62 26.99 8.12
N HIS A 870 -13.06 28.04 7.41
CA HIS A 870 -13.54 27.98 6.03
C HIS A 870 -14.59 26.88 5.79
N ILE A 871 -15.56 26.76 6.70
CA ILE A 871 -16.63 25.76 6.62
C ILE A 871 -17.64 26.17 5.54
N ASP A 872 -17.70 25.42 4.43
CA ASP A 872 -18.84 25.54 3.51
C ASP A 872 -19.99 24.63 3.98
N VAL A 873 -20.95 25.23 4.68
CA VAL A 873 -22.10 24.53 5.28
C VAL A 873 -22.94 23.78 4.22
N ASN A 874 -22.94 24.24 2.96
CA ASN A 874 -23.68 23.55 1.90
C ASN A 874 -22.97 22.27 1.41
N ARG A 875 -21.65 22.20 1.59
CA ARG A 875 -20.78 21.14 1.06
C ARG A 875 -20.29 20.15 2.12
N VAL A 876 -20.42 20.46 3.41
CA VAL A 876 -20.12 19.50 4.48
C VAL A 876 -21.32 18.61 4.79
N LYS A 877 -21.04 17.40 5.28
CA LYS A 877 -22.05 16.63 6.03
C LYS A 877 -22.13 17.21 7.44
N LEU A 878 -23.30 17.73 7.81
CA LEU A 878 -23.52 18.43 9.07
C LEU A 878 -24.30 17.58 10.04
N GLY A 879 -23.64 17.16 11.12
CA GLY A 879 -24.26 16.56 12.30
C GLY A 879 -24.42 17.57 13.43
N ALA A 880 -25.44 17.34 14.26
CA ALA A 880 -25.72 18.13 15.45
C ALA A 880 -26.05 17.21 16.61
N TRP A 881 -25.55 17.54 17.80
CA TRP A 881 -25.89 16.86 19.03
C TRP A 881 -26.09 17.88 20.16
N VAL A 882 -27.18 17.75 20.89
CA VAL A 882 -27.57 18.63 21.98
C VAL A 882 -27.74 17.80 23.23
N ASN A 883 -27.10 18.20 24.32
CA ASN A 883 -27.34 17.57 25.59
C ASN A 883 -28.78 17.83 26.05
N HIS A 884 -29.64 16.82 26.00
CA HIS A 884 -31.04 16.96 26.35
C HIS A 884 -31.27 17.22 27.85
N ASN A 885 -30.29 17.00 28.73
CA ASN A 885 -30.39 17.37 30.15
C ASN A 885 -30.28 18.88 30.37
N SER A 886 -29.74 19.61 29.39
CA SER A 886 -29.58 21.06 29.46
C SER A 886 -30.86 21.86 29.29
N PHE A 887 -31.96 21.22 28.90
CA PHE A 887 -33.19 21.94 28.57
C PHE A 887 -34.43 21.25 29.11
N GLU A 888 -35.34 22.01 29.68
CA GLU A 888 -36.71 21.56 29.95
C GLU A 888 -37.51 21.54 28.65
N THR A 889 -38.36 20.52 28.51
CA THR A 889 -39.26 20.37 27.35
C THR A 889 -40.55 19.74 27.80
N GLN A 890 -41.59 19.78 26.97
CA GLN A 890 -42.88 19.13 27.25
C GLN A 890 -42.85 17.59 27.15
N HIS A 891 -41.71 16.99 26.81
CA HIS A 891 -41.55 15.55 26.74
C HIS A 891 -41.66 14.90 28.13
N ASN A 892 -42.39 13.80 28.19
CA ASN A 892 -42.44 12.91 29.33
C ASN A 892 -41.13 12.13 29.51
N ILE A 893 -40.86 11.68 30.75
CA ILE A 893 -39.64 10.95 31.14
C ILE A 893 -39.42 9.67 30.30
N SER A 894 -40.49 9.03 29.83
CA SER A 894 -40.41 7.85 28.96
C SER A 894 -40.01 8.16 27.50
N ALA A 895 -39.96 9.45 27.10
CA ALA A 895 -39.71 9.90 25.73
C ALA A 895 -38.36 10.64 25.58
N LEU A 896 -37.38 10.39 26.45
CA LEU A 896 -36.06 11.05 26.41
C LEU A 896 -35.34 10.92 25.06
N SER A 897 -35.42 9.75 24.42
CA SER A 897 -34.83 9.57 23.08
C SER A 897 -35.47 10.48 22.03
N ARG A 898 -36.79 10.73 22.14
CA ARG A 898 -37.51 11.62 21.23
C ARG A 898 -37.19 13.09 21.54
N LYS A 899 -37.08 13.44 22.83
CA LYS A 899 -36.61 14.75 23.27
C LYS A 899 -35.26 15.11 22.66
N GLU A 900 -34.29 14.20 22.73
CA GLU A 900 -32.96 14.40 22.13
C GLU A 900 -33.02 14.58 20.61
N GLN A 901 -33.79 13.72 19.92
CA GLN A 901 -33.99 13.85 18.47
C GLN A 901 -34.62 15.19 18.08
N ASP A 902 -35.65 15.64 18.79
CA ASP A 902 -36.33 16.91 18.52
C ASP A 902 -35.40 18.11 18.78
N LEU A 903 -34.62 18.08 19.87
CA LEU A 903 -33.62 19.13 20.16
C LEU A 903 -32.50 19.17 19.11
N ASN A 904 -31.97 18.00 18.71
CA ASN A 904 -30.94 17.91 17.67
C ASN A 904 -31.46 18.45 16.34
N ARG A 905 -32.69 18.10 15.98
CA ARG A 905 -33.37 18.58 14.77
C ARG A 905 -33.55 20.09 14.78
N GLU A 906 -34.13 20.64 15.86
CA GLU A 906 -34.35 22.09 15.95
C GLU A 906 -33.04 22.89 15.99
N PHE A 907 -32.02 22.38 16.67
CA PHE A 907 -30.70 23.00 16.68
C PHE A 907 -30.07 22.96 15.29
N ARG A 908 -30.10 21.81 14.60
CA ARG A 908 -29.61 21.67 13.23
C ARG A 908 -30.33 22.61 12.27
N LYS A 909 -31.66 22.69 12.32
CA LYS A 909 -32.46 23.63 11.52
C LYS A 909 -31.98 25.07 11.73
N SER A 910 -31.80 25.47 13.00
CA SER A 910 -31.25 26.78 13.33
C SER A 910 -29.82 27.02 12.81
N LEU A 911 -28.98 25.98 12.72
CA LEU A 911 -27.65 26.09 12.12
C LEU A 911 -27.78 26.32 10.61
N VAL A 912 -28.60 25.53 9.92
CA VAL A 912 -28.78 25.65 8.46
C VAL A 912 -29.34 27.02 8.07
N GLU A 913 -30.40 27.47 8.74
CA GLU A 913 -31.06 28.75 8.44
C GLU A 913 -30.12 29.97 8.58
N ARG A 914 -29.24 29.95 9.59
CA ARG A 914 -28.34 31.09 9.88
C ARG A 914 -27.05 31.07 9.08
N LEU A 915 -26.60 29.88 8.68
CA LEU A 915 -25.26 29.68 8.16
C LEU A 915 -25.26 29.40 6.65
N ALA A 916 -26.41 29.06 6.05
CA ALA A 916 -26.56 28.82 4.62
C ALA A 916 -27.74 29.62 4.03
N PRO A 917 -27.61 30.96 3.83
CA PRO A 917 -28.66 31.76 3.23
C PRO A 917 -29.00 31.23 1.82
N GLU A 918 -30.29 31.24 1.47
CA GLU A 918 -30.84 30.74 0.19
C GLU A 918 -30.24 31.39 -1.08
N SER A 919 -29.40 32.41 -0.95
CA SER A 919 -28.96 33.31 -2.03
C SER A 919 -27.69 32.91 -2.79
N LEU A 920 -27.09 31.75 -2.54
CA LEU A 920 -25.98 31.24 -3.37
C LEU A 920 -26.58 30.43 -4.53
N ALA A 921 -26.52 31.00 -5.74
CA ALA A 921 -27.01 30.37 -6.97
C ALA A 921 -26.52 28.92 -7.09
N PRO A 922 -27.34 27.98 -7.61
CA PRO A 922 -26.96 26.58 -7.67
C PRO A 922 -25.75 26.43 -8.61
N SER A 923 -24.57 26.16 -8.05
CA SER A 923 -23.58 25.37 -8.79
C SER A 923 -24.17 24.00 -9.06
N LYS A 924 -23.74 23.34 -10.13
CA LYS A 924 -24.07 21.92 -10.34
C LYS A 924 -23.65 21.14 -9.09
N THR A 925 -24.58 20.43 -8.46
CA THR A 925 -24.32 19.62 -7.26
C THR A 925 -23.16 18.68 -7.55
N THR A 926 -22.14 18.71 -6.70
CA THR A 926 -20.97 17.84 -6.86
C THR A 926 -21.12 16.59 -6.00
N PHE A 927 -20.78 15.45 -6.61
CA PHE A 927 -20.72 14.16 -5.94
C PHE A 927 -19.28 13.68 -5.94
N GLU A 928 -18.72 13.45 -4.75
CA GLU A 928 -17.33 13.00 -4.63
C GLU A 928 -17.19 11.47 -4.74
N THR A 929 -18.27 10.74 -4.47
CA THR A 929 -18.32 9.28 -4.48
C THR A 929 -19.61 8.80 -5.16
N PRO A 930 -19.59 7.61 -5.81
CA PRO A 930 -20.79 7.03 -6.39
C PRO A 930 -21.88 6.77 -5.34
N GLY A 931 -21.49 6.44 -4.10
CA GLY A 931 -22.43 6.15 -3.00
C GLY A 931 -23.35 7.33 -2.63
N ALA A 932 -22.86 8.57 -2.69
CA ALA A 932 -23.69 9.74 -2.42
C ALA A 932 -24.74 9.96 -3.52
N LEU A 933 -24.34 9.82 -4.79
CA LEU A 933 -25.25 9.89 -5.94
C LEU A 933 -26.27 8.76 -5.91
N GLN A 934 -25.84 7.54 -5.60
CA GLN A 934 -26.71 6.37 -5.44
C GLN A 934 -27.74 6.57 -4.33
N LYS A 935 -27.40 7.25 -3.23
CA LYS A 935 -28.36 7.61 -2.17
C LYS A 935 -29.39 8.63 -2.62
N VAL A 936 -28.98 9.65 -3.39
CA VAL A 936 -29.92 10.61 -3.99
C VAL A 936 -30.87 9.91 -4.96
N LEU A 937 -30.33 9.06 -5.84
CA LEU A 937 -31.12 8.25 -6.77
C LEU A 937 -32.04 7.26 -6.07
N PHE A 938 -31.61 6.67 -4.95
CA PHE A 938 -32.42 5.76 -4.15
C PHE A 938 -33.71 6.43 -3.68
N GLY A 939 -33.66 7.68 -3.22
CA GLY A 939 -34.87 8.39 -2.78
C GLY A 939 -35.86 8.60 -3.92
N ALA A 940 -35.38 8.96 -5.10
CA ALA A 940 -36.21 9.07 -6.30
C ALA A 940 -36.80 7.71 -6.72
N ALA A 941 -35.98 6.67 -6.76
CA ALA A 941 -36.40 5.31 -7.06
C ALA A 941 -37.40 4.76 -6.03
N LEU A 942 -37.26 5.13 -4.75
CA LEU A 942 -38.19 4.79 -3.68
C LEU A 942 -39.56 5.42 -3.91
N VAL A 943 -39.61 6.70 -4.29
CA VAL A 943 -40.87 7.38 -4.64
C VAL A 943 -41.52 6.73 -5.85
N ALA A 944 -40.74 6.36 -6.86
CA ALA A 944 -41.25 5.68 -8.04
C ALA A 944 -41.82 4.28 -7.70
N ALA A 945 -41.07 3.49 -6.94
CA ALA A 945 -41.38 2.09 -6.67
C ALA A 945 -42.41 1.86 -5.55
N ILE A 946 -42.85 2.90 -4.82
CA ILE A 946 -43.74 2.76 -3.66
C ILE A 946 -45.06 2.04 -3.99
N ASP A 947 -45.45 2.06 -5.27
CA ASP A 947 -46.66 1.43 -5.80
C ASP A 947 -46.44 0.02 -6.39
N GLY A 948 -45.26 -0.57 -6.21
CA GLY A 948 -44.94 -1.94 -6.63
C GLY A 948 -44.23 -2.07 -7.98
N GLY A 949 -43.80 -0.96 -8.59
CA GLY A 949 -43.00 -0.92 -9.82
C GLY A 949 -42.55 0.50 -10.19
N ILE A 950 -41.55 0.64 -11.07
CA ILE A 950 -41.05 1.94 -11.55
C ILE A 950 -41.54 2.15 -12.99
N ALA A 951 -42.25 3.25 -13.27
CA ALA A 951 -42.73 3.54 -14.62
C ALA A 951 -41.58 4.02 -15.53
N ASN A 952 -41.71 3.83 -16.86
CA ASN A 952 -40.68 4.22 -17.82
C ASN A 952 -40.27 5.70 -17.74
N LYS A 953 -41.21 6.61 -17.43
CA LYS A 953 -40.92 8.04 -17.30
C LYS A 953 -40.10 8.34 -16.03
N GLU A 954 -40.43 7.70 -14.92
CA GLU A 954 -39.71 7.84 -13.64
C GLU A 954 -38.30 7.22 -13.73
N TYR A 955 -38.18 6.07 -14.39
CA TYR A 955 -36.91 5.45 -14.72
C TYR A 955 -36.03 6.39 -15.56
N THR A 956 -36.60 6.98 -16.62
CA THR A 956 -35.88 7.90 -17.52
C THR A 956 -35.31 9.10 -16.75
N VAL A 957 -36.08 9.65 -15.80
CA VAL A 957 -35.64 10.77 -14.97
C VAL A 957 -34.48 10.39 -14.04
N CYS A 958 -34.55 9.21 -13.42
CA CYS A 958 -33.46 8.70 -12.59
C CYS A 958 -32.20 8.42 -13.43
N ASN A 959 -32.36 7.83 -14.61
CA ASN A 959 -31.26 7.49 -15.50
C ASN A 959 -30.59 8.74 -16.10
N GLN A 960 -31.36 9.73 -16.54
CA GLN A 960 -30.81 11.03 -17.00
C GLN A 960 -30.03 11.72 -15.89
N TYR A 961 -30.57 11.73 -14.66
CA TYR A 961 -29.90 12.34 -13.52
C TYR A 961 -28.57 11.65 -13.20
N LEU A 962 -28.54 10.32 -13.28
CA LEU A 962 -27.34 9.50 -13.13
C LEU A 962 -26.31 9.84 -14.22
N GLU A 963 -26.68 9.82 -15.50
CA GLU A 963 -25.77 10.12 -16.62
C GLU A 963 -25.17 11.53 -16.51
N GLU A 964 -25.96 12.51 -16.07
CA GLU A 964 -25.50 13.90 -15.89
C GLU A 964 -24.46 14.07 -14.77
N HIS A 965 -24.50 13.23 -13.74
CA HIS A 965 -23.69 13.35 -12.52
C HIS A 965 -22.67 12.23 -12.33
N TRP A 966 -22.69 11.20 -13.18
CA TRP A 966 -21.76 10.08 -13.12
C TRP A 966 -20.37 10.52 -13.54
N ASN A 967 -19.38 10.24 -12.69
CA ASN A 967 -17.99 10.42 -13.06
C ASN A 967 -17.49 9.16 -13.78
N PRO A 968 -16.97 9.25 -15.02
CA PRO A 968 -16.47 8.09 -15.76
C PRO A 968 -15.38 7.29 -15.03
N SER A 969 -14.68 7.90 -14.06
CA SER A 969 -13.68 7.22 -13.23
C SER A 969 -14.28 6.24 -12.21
N TRP A 970 -15.59 6.25 -11.98
CA TRP A 970 -16.27 5.33 -11.06
C TRP A 970 -16.69 4.00 -11.70
N GLY A 971 -16.43 3.82 -13.00
CA GLY A 971 -16.83 2.62 -13.74
C GLY A 971 -18.10 2.86 -14.56
N ASP A 972 -18.85 1.80 -14.81
CA ASP A 972 -20.08 1.84 -15.58
C ASP A 972 -21.25 2.39 -14.75
N SER A 973 -21.94 3.41 -15.27
CA SER A 973 -23.14 3.97 -14.65
C SER A 973 -24.25 2.94 -14.50
N GLU A 974 -24.38 1.98 -15.44
CA GLU A 974 -25.45 0.98 -15.41
C GLU A 974 -25.30 0.02 -14.21
N GLU A 975 -24.06 -0.36 -13.89
CA GLU A 975 -23.74 -1.12 -12.67
C GLU A 975 -24.08 -0.30 -11.41
N GLY A 976 -23.76 0.99 -11.43
CA GLY A 976 -24.12 1.94 -10.38
C GLY A 976 -25.62 2.01 -10.11
N PHE A 977 -26.45 2.02 -11.16
CA PHE A 977 -27.91 2.01 -11.04
C PHE A 977 -28.45 0.65 -10.60
N THR A 978 -27.86 -0.43 -11.11
CA THR A 978 -28.21 -1.81 -10.70
C THR A 978 -28.06 -1.97 -9.18
N GLN A 979 -27.02 -1.38 -8.58
CA GLN A 979 -26.86 -1.39 -7.14
C GLN A 979 -27.99 -0.63 -6.40
N VAL A 980 -28.45 0.50 -6.95
CA VAL A 980 -29.61 1.24 -6.39
C VAL A 980 -30.86 0.35 -6.39
N LEU A 981 -31.12 -0.37 -7.48
CA LEU A 981 -32.26 -1.27 -7.58
C LEU A 981 -32.16 -2.48 -6.63
N LYS A 982 -30.97 -3.07 -6.47
CA LYS A 982 -30.72 -4.13 -5.47
C LYS A 982 -31.00 -3.64 -4.05
N ASN A 983 -30.49 -2.45 -3.71
CA ASN A 983 -30.74 -1.82 -2.41
C ASN A 983 -32.26 -1.60 -2.19
N LEU A 984 -32.97 -1.20 -3.24
CA LEU A 984 -34.42 -0.98 -3.20
C LEU A 984 -35.21 -2.29 -3.02
N GLN A 985 -34.83 -3.36 -3.72
CA GLN A 985 -35.43 -4.69 -3.52
C GLN A 985 -35.24 -5.19 -2.09
N SER A 986 -34.02 -5.06 -1.54
CA SER A 986 -33.74 -5.40 -0.15
C SER A 986 -34.63 -4.59 0.80
N PHE A 987 -34.81 -3.29 0.52
CA PHE A 987 -35.63 -2.40 1.34
C PHE A 987 -37.11 -2.80 1.38
N PHE A 988 -37.68 -3.25 0.26
CA PHE A 988 -39.08 -3.69 0.18
C PHE A 988 -39.33 -5.14 0.63
N SER A 989 -38.28 -5.95 0.79
CA SER A 989 -38.41 -7.33 1.27
C SER A 989 -38.87 -7.45 2.73
N VAL A 990 -38.88 -6.33 3.46
CA VAL A 990 -39.29 -6.21 4.85
C VAL A 990 -40.81 -5.93 4.92
N GLY A 991 -41.56 -6.71 5.71
CA GLY A 991 -43.03 -6.63 5.75
C GLY A 991 -43.62 -5.22 5.93
N SER A 992 -44.86 -5.02 5.47
CA SER A 992 -45.50 -3.70 5.31
C SER A 992 -45.61 -2.84 6.59
N SER A 993 -45.68 -3.46 7.78
CA SER A 993 -45.70 -2.75 9.07
C SER A 993 -44.34 -2.11 9.43
N LEU A 994 -43.24 -2.62 8.89
CA LEU A 994 -41.88 -2.11 9.11
C LEU A 994 -41.49 -1.05 8.06
N LEU A 995 -42.17 -1.02 6.92
CA LEU A 995 -41.83 -0.13 5.80
C LEU A 995 -41.84 1.36 6.20
N ARG A 996 -42.87 1.84 6.91
CA ARG A 996 -42.93 3.25 7.35
C ARG A 996 -41.80 3.62 8.31
N LYS A 997 -41.47 2.73 9.24
CA LYS A 997 -40.36 2.91 10.16
C LYS A 997 -39.03 2.94 9.40
N ASN A 998 -38.84 2.01 8.47
CA ASN A 998 -37.65 1.95 7.61
C ASN A 998 -37.49 3.19 6.74
N ILE A 999 -38.58 3.79 6.24
CA ILE A 999 -38.54 5.04 5.48
C ILE A 999 -38.03 6.19 6.35
N ALA A 1000 -38.56 6.32 7.57
CA ALA A 1000 -38.11 7.34 8.52
C ALA A 1000 -36.64 7.13 8.93
N ASP A 1001 -36.26 5.90 9.25
CA ASP A 1001 -34.88 5.54 9.63
C ASP A 1001 -33.91 5.82 8.46
N ARG A 1002 -34.31 5.51 7.22
CA ARG A 1002 -33.51 5.79 6.02
C ARG A 1002 -33.39 7.28 5.73
N ALA A 1003 -34.46 8.05 5.93
CA ALA A 1003 -34.40 9.50 5.79
C ALA A 1003 -33.43 10.12 6.81
N GLN A 1004 -33.44 9.63 8.07
CA GLN A 1004 -32.50 10.05 9.11
C GLN A 1004 -31.04 9.66 8.79
N GLU A 1005 -30.79 8.49 8.19
CA GLU A 1005 -29.45 8.14 7.71
C GLU A 1005 -28.94 9.12 6.63
N MET A 1006 -29.83 9.57 5.73
CA MET A 1006 -29.47 10.52 4.67
C MET A 1006 -29.12 11.90 5.22
N VAL A 1007 -29.71 12.33 6.35
CA VAL A 1007 -29.34 13.58 7.05
C VAL A 1007 -27.85 13.63 7.37
N LEU A 1008 -27.29 12.50 7.82
CA LEU A 1008 -25.90 12.40 8.28
C LEU A 1008 -24.92 12.06 7.16
N THR A 1009 -25.40 11.50 6.05
CA THR A 1009 -24.53 10.97 5.00
C THR A 1009 -24.48 11.80 3.72
N LEU A 1010 -25.45 12.70 3.52
CA LEU A 1010 -25.51 13.64 2.40
C LEU A 1010 -25.19 15.08 2.86
N THR A 1011 -24.58 15.88 1.98
CA THR A 1011 -24.41 17.32 2.19
C THR A 1011 -25.76 18.04 2.07
N ILE A 1012 -25.88 19.28 2.59
CA ILE A 1012 -27.14 20.04 2.48
C ILE A 1012 -27.54 20.27 1.01
N GLU A 1013 -26.57 20.57 0.14
CA GLU A 1013 -26.82 20.70 -1.31
C GLU A 1013 -27.39 19.40 -1.90
N GLN A 1014 -26.82 18.25 -1.53
CA GLN A 1014 -27.30 16.93 -1.96
C GLN A 1014 -28.67 16.58 -1.37
N GLN A 1015 -28.98 17.00 -0.14
CA GLN A 1015 -30.29 16.82 0.49
C GLN A 1015 -31.37 17.62 -0.23
N ARG A 1016 -31.09 18.87 -0.61
CA ARG A 1016 -31.99 19.69 -1.42
C ARG A 1016 -32.22 19.07 -2.80
N GLU A 1017 -31.17 18.54 -3.40
CA GLU A 1017 -31.25 17.90 -4.71
C GLU A 1017 -31.99 16.56 -4.69
N LEU A 1018 -31.82 15.77 -3.62
CA LEU A 1018 -32.65 14.61 -3.32
C LEU A 1018 -34.14 14.99 -3.30
N ILE A 1019 -34.51 16.02 -2.55
CA ILE A 1019 -35.92 16.46 -2.48
C ILE A 1019 -36.42 16.96 -3.84
N ARG A 1020 -35.62 17.72 -4.59
CA ARG A 1020 -36.01 18.16 -5.95
C ARG A 1020 -36.26 16.99 -6.89
N LEU A 1021 -35.38 15.98 -6.86
CA LEU A 1021 -35.52 14.79 -7.69
C LEU A 1021 -36.75 13.98 -7.26
N MET A 1022 -36.97 13.82 -5.95
CA MET A 1022 -38.17 13.17 -5.41
C MET A 1022 -39.47 13.90 -5.77
N ASP A 1023 -39.52 15.22 -5.65
CA ASP A 1023 -40.65 16.06 -6.06
C ASP A 1023 -40.92 15.90 -7.57
N LYS A 1024 -39.87 15.94 -8.40
CA LYS A 1024 -39.99 15.73 -9.85
C LYS A 1024 -40.55 14.34 -10.15
N THR A 1025 -40.09 13.30 -9.47
CA THR A 1025 -40.58 11.92 -9.64
C THR A 1025 -42.05 11.78 -9.21
N ALA A 1026 -42.45 12.40 -8.09
CA ALA A 1026 -43.82 12.35 -7.58
C ALA A 1026 -44.87 12.98 -8.51
N LEU A 1027 -44.46 13.77 -9.50
CA LEU A 1027 -45.36 14.48 -10.43
C LEU A 1027 -45.72 13.69 -11.70
N PHE A 1028 -45.11 12.53 -11.97
CA PHE A 1028 -45.31 11.82 -13.25
C PHE A 1028 -46.57 10.96 -13.36
N GLU A 1029 -47.19 10.51 -12.25
CA GLU A 1029 -48.40 9.68 -12.26
C GLU A 1029 -49.44 10.14 -11.23
N GLU A 1030 -50.73 10.12 -11.61
CA GLU A 1030 -51.86 10.46 -10.72
C GLU A 1030 -52.25 9.31 -9.76
N LYS A 1031 -51.96 8.06 -10.13
CA LYS A 1031 -52.31 6.89 -9.31
C LYS A 1031 -51.47 6.91 -8.03
N ASN A 1032 -52.13 6.85 -6.87
CA ASN A 1032 -51.49 6.85 -5.54
C ASN A 1032 -50.56 8.04 -5.26
N GLN A 1033 -50.78 9.18 -5.92
CA GLN A 1033 -50.01 10.41 -5.72
C GLN A 1033 -49.92 10.84 -4.24
N ALA A 1034 -50.96 10.57 -3.45
CA ALA A 1034 -50.97 10.83 -2.01
C ALA A 1034 -49.89 10.03 -1.25
N ASN A 1035 -49.61 8.78 -1.63
CA ASN A 1035 -48.57 7.95 -1.00
C ASN A 1035 -47.17 8.45 -1.38
N LYS A 1036 -46.97 8.82 -2.66
CA LYS A 1036 -45.72 9.42 -3.14
C LYS A 1036 -45.41 10.72 -2.40
N LEU A 1037 -46.40 11.63 -2.32
CA LEU A 1037 -46.27 12.89 -1.59
C LEU A 1037 -46.02 12.69 -0.08
N GLU A 1038 -46.62 11.65 0.53
CA GLU A 1038 -46.35 11.34 1.94
C GLU A 1038 -44.90 10.87 2.16
N VAL A 1039 -44.33 10.05 1.26
CA VAL A 1039 -42.90 9.68 1.34
C VAL A 1039 -42.02 10.93 1.21
N VAL A 1040 -42.31 11.80 0.23
CA VAL A 1040 -41.59 13.07 0.08
C VAL A 1040 -41.69 13.92 1.34
N ARG A 1041 -42.88 14.02 1.94
CA ARG A 1041 -43.10 14.77 3.19
C ARG A 1041 -42.28 14.21 4.34
N VAL A 1042 -42.22 12.87 4.50
CA VAL A 1042 -41.37 12.23 5.52
C VAL A 1042 -39.90 12.61 5.34
N PHE A 1043 -39.39 12.65 4.11
CA PHE A 1043 -38.04 13.10 3.82
C PHE A 1043 -37.85 14.61 4.07
N LYS A 1044 -38.80 15.47 3.67
CA LYS A 1044 -38.75 16.92 3.94
C LYS A 1044 -38.69 17.22 5.44
N VAL A 1045 -39.53 16.54 6.23
CA VAL A 1045 -39.53 16.62 7.70
C VAL A 1045 -38.18 16.17 8.28
N ALA A 1046 -37.64 15.05 7.79
CA ALA A 1046 -36.39 14.50 8.31
C ALA A 1046 -35.16 15.35 7.95
N LEU A 1047 -35.15 15.96 6.76
CA LEU A 1047 -34.04 16.76 6.23
C LEU A 1047 -34.09 18.24 6.65
N ASP A 1048 -35.11 18.65 7.41
CA ASP A 1048 -35.37 20.04 7.82
C ASP A 1048 -35.65 20.99 6.64
N LEU A 1049 -36.33 20.48 5.60
CA LEU A 1049 -36.68 21.21 4.37
C LEU A 1049 -38.18 21.52 4.27
N GLU A 1050 -38.92 21.32 5.37
CA GLU A 1050 -40.30 21.79 5.60
C GLU A 1050 -40.28 23.01 6.54
#